data_AF-A0A310SUT7-F1
#
_entry.id   AF-A0A310SUT7-F1
#
_cell.length_a   1.000
_cell.length_b   1.000
_cell.length_c   1.000
_cell.angle_alpha   90.00
_cell.angle_beta   90.00
_cell.angle_gamma   90.00
#
_symmetry.space_group_name_H-M   'P 1'
#
loop_
_entity.id
_entity.type
_entity.pdbx_description
1 polymer ?
#
loop_
_entity_poly.entity_id
_entity_poly.type
_entity_poly.pdbx_seq_one_letter_code
_entity_poly.pdbx_strand_id
1 'polypeptide(L)'
;MCTDILFKDVIYALRDTAFVTSEYPIILSFENHCCLKQQYKLAKYCDEILGDLLLKEPLKDYPLEPGHPLPPPSALKRKILIKNKRLKPEVEKVELELFRSGQFEAKDEVVEDASAPAGPPPEPPKEEPPPEAAPAEGAPPGEGGAEGEAPPVQYTGSTMACHPWLSSMINYAQPVKFQSFETAEKKNIHHNMSSFSETAALNYLKTNAVEFVNYNKRQMSRIYPKGTRADSSNYMPQVFWNAGCQMVALNFQTPDLPMQLNQGKFEYNATTGYLLKPDFMRRSDKTFDPFSEDVDGVITAQCSVQVIAGQFLSDKKVGTYVEVDMYGLPADTIKKEFRTRMVPGNGLNPVYNEEPFLFRKVVLPDLAVLRFGVYEESGKLLGQRILPLDGLQAGYRHISLKTEANFPMALPMLFCNIELKIYVPDGFEDFMAALSDPGAFSKGAEKQAETMKGLGIEQTDTKAEAKKKEEEKAKREEYKPEPITIETLRKEKAFKLGKKQQKEYDTMKKKHLKERQTMQKNHCAAIDKLVKGKDKSALVQDANVKKVISEQTTQWSSMVERQRKEEWEMLKTHTEAGREEFKKLIEIVQASQVKQLQAKHDKDMKDMNANQAKVSVETAKEVMNDKALKTKGDKDRRLREKKEQNTKKFMQERKTVQIKQGREKEKLKTSHEKQVAELDGNIDAVKFHNFTFKYNSFSFF
;
A
#
# COMPACT_ATOMS: atom_id res chain seq x y z
N MET A 1 35.52 16.56 -20.61
CA MET A 1 35.29 17.82 -19.87
C MET A 1 33.91 18.34 -20.22
N CYS A 2 33.13 18.77 -19.22
CA CYS A 2 31.79 19.34 -19.44
C CYS A 2 31.91 20.84 -19.78
N THR A 3 30.93 21.37 -20.51
CA THR A 3 30.79 22.82 -20.75
C THR A 3 30.01 23.48 -19.62
N ASP A 4 30.31 24.74 -19.34
CA ASP A 4 29.59 25.52 -18.33
C ASP A 4 28.40 26.29 -18.92
N ILE A 5 27.36 26.48 -18.11
CA ILE A 5 26.21 27.33 -18.42
C ILE A 5 25.92 28.26 -17.24
N LEU A 6 25.35 29.43 -17.52
CA LEU A 6 25.04 30.40 -16.47
C LEU A 6 23.85 29.93 -15.62
N PHE A 7 24.04 29.89 -14.30
CA PHE A 7 22.97 29.56 -13.35
C PHE A 7 21.72 30.44 -13.55
N LYS A 8 21.91 31.73 -13.87
CA LYS A 8 20.81 32.67 -14.11
C LYS A 8 19.90 32.20 -15.24
N ASP A 9 20.48 31.70 -16.33
CA ASP A 9 19.74 31.26 -17.52
C ASP A 9 18.97 29.98 -17.22
N VAL A 10 19.53 29.08 -16.41
CA VAL A 10 18.84 27.89 -15.91
C VAL A 10 17.61 28.25 -15.08
N ILE A 11 17.70 29.26 -14.22
CA ILE A 11 16.56 29.71 -13.40
C ILE A 11 15.48 30.38 -14.26
N TYR A 12 15.84 31.12 -15.32
CA TYR A 12 14.86 31.63 -16.28
C TYR A 12 14.14 30.51 -17.03
N ALA A 13 14.90 29.53 -17.54
CA ALA A 13 14.31 28.37 -18.21
C ALA A 13 13.36 27.63 -17.27
N LEU A 14 13.77 27.40 -16.01
CA LEU A 14 12.92 26.80 -15.00
C LEU A 14 11.64 27.59 -14.76
N ARG A 15 11.70 28.92 -14.58
CA ARG A 15 10.51 29.77 -14.39
C ARG A 15 9.49 29.56 -15.52
N ASP A 16 9.99 29.48 -16.74
CA ASP A 16 9.16 29.43 -17.94
C ASP A 16 8.56 28.03 -18.18
N THR A 17 9.23 26.96 -17.74
CA THR A 17 8.80 25.57 -18.01
C THR A 17 8.27 24.81 -16.80
N ALA A 18 8.52 25.27 -15.57
CA ALA A 18 8.25 24.54 -14.32
C ALA A 18 6.84 23.95 -14.24
N PHE A 19 5.82 24.75 -14.61
CA PHE A 19 4.42 24.36 -14.42
C PHE A 19 3.62 24.28 -15.72
N VAL A 20 4.30 23.97 -16.84
CA VAL A 20 3.64 23.80 -18.15
C VAL A 20 2.84 22.49 -18.21
N THR A 21 3.44 21.38 -17.74
CA THR A 21 2.82 20.04 -17.81
C THR A 21 2.11 19.65 -16.52
N SER A 22 2.58 20.15 -15.37
CA SER A 22 2.06 19.79 -14.04
C SER A 22 2.01 21.02 -13.14
N GLU A 23 0.99 21.12 -12.29
CA GLU A 23 0.90 22.17 -11.27
C GLU A 23 1.55 21.77 -9.94
N TYR A 24 2.03 20.53 -9.81
CA TYR A 24 2.57 20.01 -8.56
C TYR A 24 3.96 20.58 -8.26
N PRO A 25 4.39 20.59 -6.98
CA PRO A 25 5.62 21.25 -6.56
C PRO A 25 6.89 20.71 -7.24
N ILE A 26 7.90 21.56 -7.34
CA ILE A 26 9.25 21.19 -7.82
C ILE A 26 10.26 21.36 -6.68
N ILE A 27 11.22 20.44 -6.57
CA ILE A 27 12.33 20.53 -5.63
C ILE A 27 13.63 20.77 -6.41
N LEU A 28 14.26 21.91 -6.20
CA LEU A 28 15.59 22.22 -6.73
C LEU A 28 16.67 21.70 -5.80
N SER A 29 17.34 20.63 -6.20
CA SER A 29 18.46 20.04 -5.46
C SER A 29 19.76 20.76 -5.82
N PHE A 30 20.22 21.67 -4.96
CA PHE A 30 21.51 22.33 -5.15
C PHE A 30 22.65 21.46 -4.61
N GLU A 31 23.68 21.35 -5.43
CA GLU A 31 25.00 20.91 -5.03
C GLU A 31 25.90 22.15 -5.00
N ASN A 32 25.97 22.78 -3.82
CA ASN A 32 26.51 24.11 -3.69
C ASN A 32 28.02 24.07 -3.42
N HIS A 33 28.77 24.71 -4.32
CA HIS A 33 30.23 24.86 -4.28
C HIS A 33 30.66 26.34 -4.34
N CYS A 34 29.70 27.27 -4.22
CA CYS A 34 29.94 28.70 -4.34
C CYS A 34 30.45 29.30 -3.02
N CYS A 35 31.33 30.30 -3.09
CA CYS A 35 31.65 31.16 -1.95
C CYS A 35 30.43 31.96 -1.47
N LEU A 36 30.44 32.48 -0.24
CA LEU A 36 29.28 33.14 0.37
C LEU A 36 28.72 34.29 -0.49
N LYS A 37 29.59 35.07 -1.14
CA LYS A 37 29.20 36.16 -2.06
C LYS A 37 28.40 35.64 -3.26
N GLN A 38 28.83 34.52 -3.85
CA GLN A 38 28.11 33.90 -4.96
C GLN A 38 26.85 33.16 -4.51
N GLN A 39 26.84 32.57 -3.31
CA GLN A 39 25.61 31.99 -2.73
C GLN A 39 24.51 33.04 -2.55
N TYR A 40 24.87 34.25 -2.10
CA TYR A 40 23.93 35.37 -2.04
C TYR A 40 23.37 35.71 -3.43
N LYS A 41 24.24 35.81 -4.45
CA LYS A 41 23.83 36.10 -5.83
C LYS A 41 22.90 35.02 -6.40
N LEU A 42 23.19 33.76 -6.14
CA LEU A 42 22.36 32.61 -6.49
C LEU A 42 20.98 32.69 -5.81
N ALA A 43 20.94 32.93 -4.49
CA ALA A 43 19.70 33.07 -3.75
C ALA A 43 18.87 34.26 -4.26
N LYS A 44 19.53 35.39 -4.56
CA LYS A 44 18.90 36.57 -5.16
C LYS A 44 18.28 36.27 -6.52
N TYR A 45 18.95 35.51 -7.38
CA TYR A 45 18.38 35.08 -8.66
C TYR A 45 17.14 34.20 -8.47
N CYS A 46 17.17 33.25 -7.54
CA CYS A 46 15.99 32.45 -7.22
C CYS A 46 14.83 33.34 -6.75
N ASP A 47 15.11 34.27 -5.83
CA ASP A 47 14.10 35.16 -5.24
C ASP A 47 13.47 36.11 -6.27
N GLU A 48 14.29 36.79 -7.07
CA GLU A 48 13.83 37.78 -8.06
C GLU A 48 13.18 37.14 -9.28
N ILE A 49 13.72 36.02 -9.78
CA ILE A 49 13.25 35.41 -11.03
C ILE A 49 12.05 34.48 -10.78
N LEU A 50 12.08 33.68 -9.72
CA LEU A 50 10.98 32.76 -9.41
C LEU A 50 9.85 33.47 -8.65
N GLY A 51 10.15 34.55 -7.91
CA GLY A 51 9.16 35.39 -7.24
C GLY A 51 8.23 34.57 -6.34
N ASP A 52 6.92 34.65 -6.61
CA ASP A 52 5.88 33.95 -5.84
C ASP A 52 5.89 32.42 -6.03
N LEU A 53 6.56 31.92 -7.07
CA LEU A 53 6.72 30.48 -7.26
C LEU A 53 7.68 29.90 -6.20
N LEU A 54 8.63 30.68 -5.69
CA LEU A 54 9.57 30.21 -4.67
C LEU A 54 8.88 30.14 -3.31
N LEU A 55 8.93 28.97 -2.66
CA LEU A 55 8.47 28.79 -1.29
C LEU A 55 9.55 29.23 -0.31
N LYS A 56 9.45 30.46 0.17
CA LYS A 56 10.43 31.07 1.10
C LYS A 56 10.13 30.71 2.55
N GLU A 57 8.86 30.75 2.93
CA GLU A 57 8.41 30.50 4.30
C GLU A 57 7.60 29.19 4.40
N PRO A 58 7.64 28.50 5.55
CA PRO A 58 6.77 27.35 5.80
C PRO A 58 5.30 27.77 5.83
N LEU A 59 4.42 26.84 5.44
CA LEU A 59 2.97 27.00 5.57
C LEU A 59 2.58 27.00 7.06
N LYS A 60 1.58 27.83 7.41
CA LYS A 60 1.12 28.00 8.79
C LYS A 60 0.66 26.69 9.43
N ASP A 61 -0.04 25.85 8.67
CA ASP A 61 -0.59 24.57 9.16
C ASP A 61 0.46 23.44 9.23
N TYR A 62 1.67 23.68 8.71
CA TYR A 62 2.75 22.71 8.63
C TYR A 62 4.06 23.33 9.15
N PRO A 63 4.16 23.63 10.46
CA PRO A 63 5.37 24.22 11.04
C PRO A 63 6.56 23.25 10.97
N LEU A 64 7.77 23.81 11.00
CA LEU A 64 9.03 23.05 10.94
C LEU A 64 9.42 22.50 12.32
N GLU A 65 8.54 21.71 12.92
CA GLU A 65 8.70 21.15 14.26
C GLU A 65 8.78 19.61 14.23
N PRO A 66 9.44 18.97 15.22
CA PRO A 66 9.43 17.51 15.34
C PRO A 66 8.01 16.96 15.45
N GLY A 67 7.73 15.88 14.73
CA GLY A 67 6.43 15.20 14.69
C GLY A 67 5.41 15.79 13.71
N HIS A 68 5.63 17.00 13.19
CA HIS A 68 4.75 17.58 12.18
C HIS A 68 5.01 16.98 10.79
N PRO A 69 3.96 16.52 10.07
CA PRO A 69 4.12 15.90 8.77
C PRO A 69 4.49 16.92 7.68
N LEU A 70 5.06 16.41 6.58
CA LEU A 70 5.25 17.20 5.36
C LEU A 70 3.89 17.65 4.78
N PRO A 71 3.81 18.84 4.18
CA PRO A 71 2.61 19.27 3.47
C PRO A 71 2.27 18.32 2.31
N PRO A 72 0.98 18.08 2.03
CA PRO A 72 0.59 17.33 0.84
C PRO A 72 0.99 18.10 -0.43
N PRO A 73 1.31 17.42 -1.55
CA PRO A 73 1.68 18.09 -2.80
C PRO A 73 0.64 19.10 -3.30
N SER A 74 -0.64 18.89 -2.97
CA SER A 74 -1.73 19.81 -3.31
C SER A 74 -1.65 21.17 -2.60
N ALA A 75 -1.13 21.21 -1.37
CA ALA A 75 -0.93 22.47 -0.63
C ALA A 75 0.26 23.27 -1.16
N LEU A 76 1.11 22.64 -1.96
CA LEU A 76 2.33 23.20 -2.55
C LEU A 76 2.21 23.36 -4.07
N LYS A 77 0.99 23.42 -4.61
CA LYS A 77 0.78 23.66 -6.04
C LYS A 77 1.47 24.95 -6.48
N ARG A 78 2.16 24.87 -7.62
CA ARG A 78 2.91 25.95 -8.24
C ARG A 78 3.99 26.54 -7.32
N LYS A 79 4.53 25.71 -6.41
CA LYS A 79 5.64 26.08 -5.53
C LYS A 79 6.92 25.34 -5.88
N ILE A 80 8.03 26.06 -5.78
CA ILE A 80 9.39 25.58 -5.97
C ILE A 80 10.07 25.61 -4.61
N LEU A 81 10.58 24.47 -4.16
CA LEU A 81 11.32 24.31 -2.92
C LEU A 81 12.80 24.22 -3.24
N ILE A 82 13.64 24.83 -2.39
CA ILE A 82 15.09 24.69 -2.50
C ILE A 82 15.55 23.62 -1.50
N LYS A 83 16.24 22.61 -2.00
CA LYS A 83 17.00 21.65 -1.20
C LYS A 83 18.46 22.09 -1.21
N ASN A 84 18.91 22.68 -0.11
CA ASN A 84 20.30 23.06 0.16
C ASN A 84 20.60 22.93 1.67
N LYS A 85 21.88 22.96 2.09
CA LYS A 85 22.23 23.00 3.52
C LYS A 85 21.58 24.20 4.20
N ARG A 86 21.12 24.04 5.44
CA ARG A 86 20.51 25.09 6.27
C ARG A 86 21.31 25.30 7.56
N LEU A 87 21.46 26.55 7.97
CA LEU A 87 22.02 26.93 9.27
C LEU A 87 21.10 26.47 10.41
N LYS A 88 21.66 26.35 11.62
CA LYS A 88 20.84 26.11 12.82
C LYS A 88 19.91 27.31 13.02
N PRO A 89 18.64 27.11 13.42
CA PRO A 89 17.67 28.22 13.52
C PRO A 89 18.13 29.41 14.38
N GLU A 90 18.86 29.16 15.47
CA GLU A 90 19.41 30.19 16.34
C GLU A 90 20.48 31.04 15.63
N VAL A 91 21.39 30.38 14.91
CA VAL A 91 22.46 31.02 14.12
C VAL A 91 21.88 31.75 12.92
N GLU A 92 20.93 31.10 12.22
CA GLU A 92 20.23 31.67 11.06
C GLU A 92 19.57 33.00 11.41
N LYS A 93 18.86 33.09 12.54
CA LYS A 93 18.21 34.34 12.97
C LYS A 93 19.22 35.46 13.18
N VAL A 94 20.30 35.20 13.93
CA VAL A 94 21.33 36.20 14.25
C VAL A 94 22.06 36.66 12.99
N GLU A 95 22.53 35.73 12.17
CA GLU A 95 23.26 36.06 10.95
C GLU A 95 22.38 36.76 9.90
N LEU A 96 21.11 36.40 9.80
CA LEU A 96 20.15 37.06 8.91
C LEU A 96 19.85 38.49 9.35
N GLU A 97 19.76 38.74 10.66
CA GLU A 97 19.62 40.10 11.21
C GLU A 97 20.87 40.94 10.96
N LEU A 98 22.06 40.40 11.20
CA LEU A 98 23.34 41.05 10.88
C LEU A 98 23.46 41.35 9.38
N PHE A 99 23.00 40.44 8.53
CA PHE A 99 23.00 40.65 7.09
C PHE A 99 22.07 41.79 6.67
N ARG A 100 20.86 41.84 7.25
CA ARG A 100 19.88 42.92 7.00
C ARG A 100 20.34 44.27 7.55
N SER A 101 21.11 44.29 8.64
CA SER A 101 21.69 45.52 9.20
C SER A 101 22.99 45.98 8.50
N GLY A 102 23.49 45.21 7.52
CA GLY A 102 24.73 45.50 6.80
C GLY A 102 26.01 45.21 7.59
N GLN A 103 25.91 44.50 8.72
CA GLN A 103 27.01 44.17 9.62
C GLN A 103 27.51 42.72 9.47
N PHE A 104 27.01 41.99 8.47
CA PHE A 104 27.45 40.62 8.19
C PHE A 104 28.80 40.57 7.47
N GLU A 105 29.79 39.96 8.11
CA GLU A 105 31.08 39.68 7.51
C GLU A 105 31.12 38.23 6.98
N ALA A 106 31.24 38.09 5.66
CA ALA A 106 31.44 36.78 5.03
C ALA A 106 32.87 36.28 5.33
N LYS A 107 33.01 35.45 6.37
CA LYS A 107 34.24 34.70 6.65
C LYS A 107 34.18 33.38 5.87
N ASP A 108 34.88 33.32 4.74
CA ASP A 108 35.03 32.06 4.00
C ASP A 108 36.01 31.16 4.80
N GLU A 109 35.47 30.22 5.58
CA GLU A 109 36.29 29.22 6.29
C GLU A 109 36.92 28.22 5.31
N VAL A 110 38.17 27.85 5.59
CA VAL A 110 38.96 26.89 4.80
C VAL A 110 38.35 25.50 4.95
N VAL A 111 38.26 24.80 3.81
CA VAL A 111 37.60 23.50 3.62
C VAL A 111 38.29 22.40 4.45
N GLU A 112 37.60 21.85 5.45
CA GLU A 112 37.93 20.55 6.05
C GLU A 112 36.98 19.45 5.55
N ASP A 113 37.57 18.30 5.27
CA ASP A 113 36.99 17.15 4.56
C ASP A 113 35.86 16.47 5.35
N ALA A 114 34.62 16.55 4.85
CA ALA A 114 33.45 15.86 5.44
C ALA A 114 33.22 14.43 4.90
N SER A 115 34.11 13.93 4.03
CA SER A 115 34.09 12.59 3.43
C SER A 115 35.13 11.64 4.03
N ALA A 116 36.00 12.08 4.95
CA ALA A 116 36.94 11.19 5.63
C ALA A 116 36.17 10.13 6.45
N PRO A 117 36.57 8.84 6.39
CA PRO A 117 36.14 7.85 7.38
C PRO A 117 36.51 8.38 8.76
N ALA A 118 35.69 8.09 9.78
CA ALA A 118 36.02 8.45 11.15
C ALA A 118 37.43 7.90 11.49
N GLY A 119 38.38 8.81 11.73
CA GLY A 119 39.62 8.45 12.38
C GLY A 119 39.32 7.78 13.73
N PRO A 120 40.22 6.94 14.26
CA PRO A 120 39.99 6.27 15.53
C PRO A 120 39.63 7.28 16.63
N PRO A 121 38.79 6.91 17.62
CA PRO A 121 38.47 7.79 18.74
C PRO A 121 39.76 8.30 19.40
N PRO A 122 39.80 9.56 19.87
CA PRO A 122 40.99 10.08 20.54
C PRO A 122 41.33 9.20 21.75
N GLU A 123 42.56 8.68 21.76
CA GLU A 123 43.11 7.94 22.90
C GLU A 123 43.07 8.81 24.16
N PRO A 124 42.71 8.24 25.33
CA PRO A 124 42.84 8.96 26.61
C PRO A 124 44.32 9.31 26.89
N PRO A 125 44.59 10.35 27.72
CA PRO A 125 45.94 10.89 27.88
C PRO A 125 46.92 9.82 28.36
N LYS A 126 48.00 9.62 27.61
CA LYS A 126 49.09 8.69 27.95
C LYS A 126 49.89 9.22 29.14
N GLU A 127 49.83 8.53 30.27
CA GLU A 127 50.95 8.46 31.22
C GLU A 127 52.01 7.51 30.62
N GLU A 128 53.26 7.94 30.62
CA GLU A 128 54.40 7.16 30.08
C GLU A 128 54.70 5.92 30.93
N PRO A 129 55.03 4.79 30.27
CA PRO A 129 56.13 3.96 30.74
C PRO A 129 57.12 3.55 29.62
N PRO A 130 58.30 3.00 29.98
CA PRO A 130 59.50 2.94 29.14
C PRO A 130 59.51 1.80 28.10
N PRO A 131 60.54 1.75 27.21
CA PRO A 131 60.51 1.01 25.95
C PRO A 131 61.04 -0.42 26.09
N GLU A 132 60.56 -1.36 25.26
CA GLU A 132 61.42 -2.31 24.52
C GLU A 132 60.66 -3.28 23.58
N ALA A 133 61.40 -3.63 22.51
CA ALA A 133 61.40 -4.86 21.71
C ALA A 133 60.41 -5.07 20.54
N ALA A 134 61.02 -5.43 19.42
CA ALA A 134 60.52 -5.63 18.05
C ALA A 134 60.07 -7.11 17.79
N PRO A 135 60.05 -7.61 16.53
CA PRO A 135 58.93 -7.58 15.59
C PRO A 135 58.50 -9.00 15.13
N ALA A 136 57.46 -9.13 14.30
CA ALA A 136 57.28 -10.35 13.50
C ALA A 136 56.56 -10.10 12.16
N GLU A 137 57.20 -10.62 11.12
CA GLU A 137 56.92 -10.58 9.69
C GLU A 137 55.78 -11.51 9.25
N GLY A 138 55.30 -11.33 8.01
CA GLY A 138 54.51 -12.35 7.31
C GLY A 138 53.84 -11.87 6.02
N ALA A 139 54.61 -11.77 4.93
CA ALA A 139 54.15 -11.62 3.53
C ALA A 139 53.42 -12.93 3.04
N PRO A 140 52.82 -13.05 1.82
CA PRO A 140 53.40 -12.65 0.53
C PRO A 140 52.42 -12.09 -0.54
N PRO A 141 52.96 -11.70 -1.73
CA PRO A 141 52.35 -10.74 -2.66
C PRO A 141 51.95 -11.33 -4.02
N GLY A 142 51.25 -10.53 -4.82
CA GLY A 142 51.53 -10.39 -6.25
C GLY A 142 50.45 -10.87 -7.24
N GLU A 143 49.95 -9.93 -8.06
CA GLU A 143 50.01 -10.02 -9.53
C GLU A 143 49.66 -8.64 -10.12
N GLY A 144 50.43 -8.21 -11.12
CA GLY A 144 50.38 -6.87 -11.73
C GLY A 144 50.12 -6.86 -13.24
N GLY A 145 49.95 -5.66 -13.78
CA GLY A 145 49.94 -5.33 -15.22
C GLY A 145 48.84 -4.31 -15.57
N ALA A 146 49.19 -3.02 -15.72
CA ALA A 146 49.20 -2.25 -16.99
C ALA A 146 47.78 -1.87 -17.49
N GLU A 147 47.36 -0.63 -17.77
CA GLU A 147 48.01 0.61 -18.21
C GLU A 147 47.00 1.79 -18.04
N GLY A 148 47.48 2.97 -17.66
CA GLY A 148 46.93 4.26 -18.16
C GLY A 148 45.52 4.71 -17.76
N GLU A 149 45.13 4.65 -16.48
CA GLU A 149 43.97 5.45 -16.02
C GLU A 149 44.41 6.89 -15.69
N ALA A 150 43.82 7.85 -16.41
CA ALA A 150 43.87 9.26 -16.01
C ALA A 150 43.41 9.37 -14.55
N PRO A 151 44.06 10.19 -13.71
CA PRO A 151 43.72 10.26 -12.29
C PRO A 151 42.23 10.55 -12.15
N PRO A 152 41.50 9.78 -11.31
CA PRO A 152 40.08 10.02 -11.10
C PRO A 152 39.92 11.47 -10.67
N VAL A 153 39.05 12.20 -11.37
CA VAL A 153 38.69 13.57 -11.01
C VAL A 153 38.27 13.54 -9.55
N GLN A 154 39.13 14.09 -8.68
CA GLN A 154 38.92 14.07 -7.26
C GLN A 154 37.77 15.03 -6.96
N TYR A 155 36.61 14.44 -6.66
CA TYR A 155 35.39 15.16 -6.33
C TYR A 155 35.63 16.01 -5.08
N THR A 156 35.71 17.32 -5.26
CA THR A 156 35.79 18.28 -4.16
C THR A 156 34.38 18.44 -3.58
N GLY A 157 34.19 18.10 -2.31
CA GLY A 157 32.88 18.13 -1.64
C GLY A 157 32.27 19.54 -1.54
N SER A 158 30.95 19.58 -1.31
CA SER A 158 30.14 20.80 -1.15
C SER A 158 30.60 21.69 0.04
N THR A 159 30.66 23.01 -0.18
CA THR A 159 31.08 24.04 0.80
C THR A 159 30.40 23.88 2.16
N MET A 160 31.16 23.99 3.27
CA MET A 160 30.63 23.81 4.63
C MET A 160 29.73 24.95 5.11
N ALA A 161 29.98 26.19 4.66
CA ALA A 161 29.20 27.37 5.04
C ALA A 161 28.00 27.61 4.10
N CYS A 162 26.87 28.04 4.67
CA CYS A 162 25.67 28.44 3.94
C CYS A 162 25.34 29.91 4.23
N HIS A 163 25.14 30.72 3.19
CA HIS A 163 24.78 32.13 3.36
C HIS A 163 23.41 32.26 4.06
N PRO A 164 23.25 33.15 5.07
CA PRO A 164 22.01 33.26 5.85
C PRO A 164 20.76 33.55 5.01
N TRP A 165 20.89 34.38 3.96
CA TRP A 165 19.80 34.62 3.00
C TRP A 165 19.33 33.34 2.28
N LEU A 166 20.26 32.52 1.80
CA LEU A 166 19.94 31.24 1.15
C LEU A 166 19.35 30.25 2.16
N SER A 167 19.91 30.22 3.37
CA SER A 167 19.42 29.37 4.47
C SER A 167 17.96 29.64 4.79
N SER A 168 17.58 30.93 4.87
CA SER A 168 16.23 31.35 5.26
C SER A 168 15.11 30.90 4.30
N MET A 169 15.46 30.50 3.06
CA MET A 169 14.51 30.01 2.06
C MET A 169 14.32 28.48 2.07
N ILE A 170 15.03 27.76 2.95
CA ILE A 170 15.02 26.30 3.01
C ILE A 170 14.05 25.84 4.09
N ASN A 171 13.06 25.03 3.71
CA ASN A 171 11.98 24.58 4.58
C ASN A 171 11.82 23.05 4.60
N TYR A 172 10.92 22.50 3.79
CA TYR A 172 10.49 21.10 3.83
C TYR A 172 11.46 20.12 3.17
N ALA A 173 12.49 20.61 2.48
CA ALA A 173 13.49 19.80 1.78
C ALA A 173 14.90 20.01 2.35
N GLN A 174 15.05 19.90 3.67
CA GLN A 174 16.33 20.16 4.36
C GLN A 174 17.24 18.91 4.32
N PRO A 175 18.35 18.92 3.56
CA PRO A 175 19.27 17.80 3.52
C PRO A 175 20.10 17.74 4.81
N VAL A 176 20.14 16.56 5.43
CA VAL A 176 20.99 16.26 6.60
C VAL A 176 21.85 15.03 6.34
N LYS A 177 23.05 15.01 6.95
CA LYS A 177 23.92 13.83 6.96
C LYS A 177 23.18 12.69 7.66
N PHE A 178 22.96 11.60 6.95
CA PHE A 178 22.31 10.42 7.51
C PHE A 178 23.24 9.75 8.52
N GLN A 179 22.72 9.41 9.70
CA GLN A 179 23.47 8.72 10.76
C GLN A 179 23.00 7.26 10.88
N SER A 180 21.74 7.06 11.24
CA SER A 180 21.08 5.76 11.28
C SER A 180 19.56 5.93 11.22
N PHE A 181 18.84 4.85 10.86
CA PHE A 181 17.38 4.85 10.88
C PHE A 181 16.81 5.12 12.28
N GLU A 182 17.42 4.53 13.31
CA GLU A 182 17.04 4.78 14.71
C GLU A 182 17.19 6.24 15.11
N THR A 183 18.29 6.90 14.71
CA THR A 183 18.52 8.31 15.05
C THR A 183 17.51 9.22 14.35
N ALA A 184 17.21 8.94 13.09
CA ALA A 184 16.20 9.66 12.32
C ALA A 184 14.81 9.51 12.95
N GLU A 185 14.46 8.29 13.39
CA GLU A 185 13.21 8.01 14.09
C GLU A 185 13.12 8.71 15.45
N LYS A 186 14.18 8.64 16.28
CA LYS A 186 14.23 9.31 17.58
C LYS A 186 14.10 10.83 17.46
N LYS A 187 14.72 11.44 16.44
CA LYS A 187 14.59 12.89 16.19
C LYS A 187 13.20 13.27 15.70
N ASN A 188 12.54 12.39 14.93
CA ASN A 188 11.19 12.58 14.41
C ASN A 188 10.98 13.90 13.65
N ILE A 189 11.95 14.35 12.85
CA ILE A 189 11.90 15.62 12.10
C ILE A 189 11.58 15.33 10.63
N HIS A 190 10.36 15.57 10.18
CA HIS A 190 9.89 15.09 8.86
C HIS A 190 10.43 15.94 7.69
N HIS A 191 10.71 17.23 7.93
CA HIS A 191 11.33 18.12 6.93
C HIS A 191 12.82 17.83 6.68
N ASN A 192 13.45 17.02 7.53
CA ASN A 192 14.79 16.51 7.28
C ASN A 192 14.73 15.39 6.26
N MET A 193 15.61 15.45 5.27
CA MET A 193 15.75 14.45 4.21
C MET A 193 17.21 14.07 4.02
N SER A 194 17.47 12.89 3.46
CA SER A 194 18.83 12.43 3.19
C SER A 194 18.99 12.01 1.72
N SER A 195 20.18 12.25 1.18
CA SER A 195 20.55 11.82 -0.16
C SER A 195 21.58 10.71 -0.09
N PHE A 196 21.38 9.64 -0.87
CA PHE A 196 22.18 8.43 -0.86
C PHE A 196 22.67 8.13 -2.28
N SER A 197 23.93 7.73 -2.43
CA SER A 197 24.39 7.12 -3.67
C SER A 197 23.70 5.77 -3.87
N GLU A 198 23.58 5.30 -5.12
CA GLU A 198 22.98 3.98 -5.40
C GLU A 198 23.63 2.86 -4.58
N THR A 199 24.96 2.91 -4.37
CA THR A 199 25.70 1.90 -3.61
C THR A 199 25.32 1.92 -2.12
N ALA A 200 25.27 3.10 -1.51
CA ALA A 200 24.91 3.24 -0.10
C ALA A 200 23.44 2.83 0.14
N ALA A 201 22.54 3.26 -0.75
CA ALA A 201 21.13 2.90 -0.67
C ALA A 201 20.90 1.40 -0.86
N LEU A 202 21.63 0.74 -1.77
CA LEU A 202 21.59 -0.71 -1.94
C LEU A 202 22.07 -1.45 -0.69
N ASN A 203 23.10 -0.94 -0.02
CA ASN A 203 23.58 -1.54 1.22
C ASN A 203 22.51 -1.46 2.31
N TYR A 204 21.88 -0.29 2.52
CA TYR A 204 20.77 -0.17 3.47
C TYR A 204 19.57 -1.03 3.10
N LEU A 205 19.27 -1.17 1.81
CA LEU A 205 18.20 -2.06 1.36
C LEU A 205 18.50 -3.53 1.68
N LYS A 206 19.76 -3.95 1.64
CA LYS A 206 20.17 -5.33 1.97
C LYS A 206 20.17 -5.60 3.47
N THR A 207 20.59 -4.63 4.28
CA THR A 207 20.78 -4.83 5.73
C THR A 207 19.58 -4.41 6.57
N ASN A 208 18.79 -3.45 6.09
CA ASN A 208 17.76 -2.74 6.88
C ASN A 208 16.55 -2.34 6.00
N ALA A 209 16.03 -3.28 5.21
CA ALA A 209 14.97 -3.02 4.23
C ALA A 209 13.70 -2.43 4.87
N VAL A 210 13.25 -3.03 5.98
CA VAL A 210 12.01 -2.67 6.69
C VAL A 210 12.14 -1.30 7.33
N GLU A 211 13.28 -1.01 7.95
CA GLU A 211 13.59 0.30 8.54
C GLU A 211 13.64 1.38 7.46
N PHE A 212 14.17 1.06 6.28
CA PHE A 212 14.21 2.00 5.17
C PHE A 212 12.80 2.34 4.66
N VAL A 213 11.91 1.34 4.53
CA VAL A 213 10.49 1.58 4.23
C VAL A 213 9.84 2.46 5.29
N ASN A 214 10.08 2.18 6.57
CA ASN A 214 9.51 2.95 7.68
C ASN A 214 10.02 4.40 7.72
N TYR A 215 11.30 4.63 7.44
CA TYR A 215 11.87 5.96 7.26
C TYR A 215 11.13 6.75 6.17
N ASN A 216 10.89 6.11 5.03
CA ASN A 216 10.25 6.70 3.86
C ASN A 216 8.73 6.96 4.03
N LYS A 217 8.12 6.57 5.14
CA LYS A 217 6.74 6.98 5.49
C LYS A 217 6.66 8.41 5.99
N ARG A 218 7.72 8.90 6.63
CA ARG A 218 7.76 10.19 7.33
C ARG A 218 8.70 11.18 6.66
N GLN A 219 9.85 10.70 6.17
CA GLN A 219 10.91 11.52 5.61
C GLN A 219 11.13 11.21 4.13
N MET A 220 11.76 12.16 3.43
CA MET A 220 12.15 11.98 2.03
C MET A 220 13.55 11.39 1.92
N SER A 221 13.73 10.47 0.97
CA SER A 221 15.04 10.01 0.52
C SER A 221 15.24 10.34 -0.96
N ARG A 222 16.46 10.80 -1.29
CA ARG A 222 16.92 10.97 -2.66
C ARG A 222 18.00 9.96 -2.98
N ILE A 223 17.83 9.20 -4.06
CA ILE A 223 18.83 8.27 -4.58
C ILE A 223 19.43 8.86 -5.86
N TYR A 224 20.73 8.73 -6.06
CA TYR A 224 21.41 9.21 -7.27
C TYR A 224 22.45 8.21 -7.79
N PRO A 225 22.74 8.21 -9.11
CA PRO A 225 23.70 7.28 -9.70
C PRO A 225 25.10 7.48 -9.13
N LYS A 226 25.89 6.40 -9.02
CA LYS A 226 27.29 6.49 -8.61
C LYS A 226 28.16 7.15 -9.69
N GLY A 227 29.24 7.81 -9.28
CA GLY A 227 30.15 8.52 -10.18
C GLY A 227 30.88 7.63 -11.20
N THR A 228 30.99 6.32 -10.96
CA THR A 228 31.61 5.39 -11.93
C THR A 228 30.78 5.16 -13.19
N ARG A 229 29.53 5.63 -13.24
CA ARG A 229 28.69 5.65 -14.44
C ARG A 229 29.01 6.87 -15.32
N ALA A 230 30.26 6.96 -15.77
CA ALA A 230 30.73 8.06 -16.60
C ALA A 230 29.99 8.16 -17.96
N ASP A 231 29.43 7.03 -18.42
CA ASP A 231 28.58 6.90 -19.61
C ASP A 231 27.15 7.43 -19.41
N SER A 232 26.82 7.95 -18.22
CA SER A 232 25.46 8.36 -17.85
C SER A 232 24.43 7.21 -17.88
N SER A 233 24.84 5.95 -17.72
CA SER A 233 23.91 4.83 -17.55
C SER A 233 23.04 4.99 -16.30
N ASN A 234 21.87 4.35 -16.29
CA ASN A 234 20.97 4.35 -15.14
C ASN A 234 20.98 3.03 -14.35
N TYR A 235 20.70 3.12 -13.06
CA TYR A 235 20.34 1.99 -12.22
C TYR A 235 18.83 1.72 -12.30
N MET A 236 18.40 0.53 -11.92
CA MET A 236 16.98 0.15 -11.93
C MET A 236 16.19 0.87 -10.82
N PRO A 237 15.26 1.81 -11.14
CA PRO A 237 14.59 2.62 -10.11
C PRO A 237 13.62 1.82 -9.25
N GLN A 238 13.03 0.75 -9.80
CA GLN A 238 12.09 -0.12 -9.12
C GLN A 238 12.65 -0.66 -7.79
N VAL A 239 13.95 -0.94 -7.73
CA VAL A 239 14.64 -1.42 -6.52
C VAL A 239 14.44 -0.47 -5.34
N PHE A 240 14.47 0.84 -5.58
CA PHE A 240 14.33 1.85 -4.53
C PHE A 240 12.87 2.29 -4.33
N TRP A 241 12.03 2.22 -5.37
CA TRP A 241 10.58 2.36 -5.19
C TRP A 241 10.00 1.28 -4.28
N ASN A 242 10.54 0.05 -4.34
CA ASN A 242 10.18 -1.05 -3.43
C ASN A 242 10.50 -0.70 -1.95
N ALA A 243 11.50 0.14 -1.70
CA ALA A 243 11.83 0.66 -0.37
C ALA A 243 11.04 1.94 -0.01
N GLY A 244 10.18 2.42 -0.90
CA GLY A 244 9.37 3.62 -0.72
C GLY A 244 10.11 4.94 -0.93
N CYS A 245 11.32 4.90 -1.49
CA CYS A 245 12.12 6.08 -1.81
C CYS A 245 11.39 6.95 -2.85
N GLN A 246 11.33 8.26 -2.61
CA GLN A 246 10.51 9.18 -3.39
C GLN A 246 11.30 9.81 -4.54
N MET A 247 12.52 10.28 -4.28
CA MET A 247 13.34 11.00 -5.25
C MET A 247 14.42 10.08 -5.84
N VAL A 248 14.01 9.13 -6.66
CA VAL A 248 14.91 8.17 -7.32
C VAL A 248 15.43 8.80 -8.63
N ALA A 249 16.52 9.57 -8.54
CA ALA A 249 17.03 10.39 -9.64
C ALA A 249 17.76 9.55 -10.69
N LEU A 250 17.47 9.81 -11.96
CA LEU A 250 18.03 9.14 -13.13
C LEU A 250 18.61 10.18 -14.11
N ASN A 251 19.48 9.71 -15.00
CA ASN A 251 20.07 10.45 -16.11
C ASN A 251 19.10 10.50 -17.29
N PHE A 252 18.35 11.60 -17.42
CA PHE A 252 17.31 11.79 -18.46
C PHE A 252 17.86 11.80 -19.90
N GLN A 253 19.16 12.08 -20.07
CA GLN A 253 19.84 12.07 -21.37
C GLN A 253 20.02 10.66 -21.95
N THR A 254 19.88 9.61 -21.14
CA THR A 254 20.08 8.22 -21.55
C THR A 254 18.73 7.50 -21.57
N PRO A 255 18.15 7.18 -22.73
CA PRO A 255 16.84 6.51 -22.86
C PRO A 255 16.94 4.98 -22.67
N ASP A 256 17.72 4.54 -21.68
CA ASP A 256 17.89 3.12 -21.35
C ASP A 256 16.63 2.55 -20.66
N LEU A 257 16.62 1.23 -20.45
CA LEU A 257 15.49 0.52 -19.85
C LEU A 257 14.99 1.17 -18.52
N PRO A 258 15.86 1.54 -17.56
CA PRO A 258 15.45 2.30 -16.39
C PRO A 258 14.69 3.60 -16.69
N MET A 259 15.17 4.39 -17.66
CA MET A 259 14.51 5.63 -18.07
C MET A 259 13.17 5.37 -18.76
N GLN A 260 13.10 4.34 -19.61
CA GLN A 260 11.85 3.89 -20.22
C GLN A 260 10.82 3.59 -19.13
N LEU A 261 11.17 2.77 -18.13
CA LEU A 261 10.31 2.43 -16.99
C LEU A 261 9.85 3.67 -16.22
N ASN A 262 10.75 4.61 -15.97
CA ASN A 262 10.43 5.86 -15.30
C ASN A 262 9.41 6.70 -16.09
N GLN A 263 9.66 6.95 -17.37
CA GLN A 263 8.75 7.75 -18.21
C GLN A 263 7.39 7.07 -18.40
N GLY A 264 7.38 5.74 -18.58
CA GLY A 264 6.15 4.97 -18.70
C GLY A 264 5.33 4.98 -17.41
N LYS A 265 5.96 4.86 -16.25
CA LYS A 265 5.26 4.87 -14.95
C LYS A 265 4.72 6.27 -14.61
N PHE A 266 5.48 7.34 -14.83
CA PHE A 266 5.06 8.72 -14.52
C PHE A 266 4.16 9.37 -15.58
N GLU A 267 3.85 8.68 -16.67
CA GLU A 267 2.74 9.06 -17.56
C GLU A 267 1.39 8.99 -16.84
N TYR A 268 1.24 8.02 -15.94
CA TYR A 268 0.06 7.81 -15.13
C TYR A 268 -0.14 8.91 -14.10
N ASN A 269 -1.36 9.01 -13.56
CA ASN A 269 -1.80 10.17 -12.78
C ASN A 269 -1.62 11.50 -13.56
N ALA A 270 -2.08 11.49 -14.82
CA ALA A 270 -2.12 12.65 -15.73
C ALA A 270 -0.77 13.37 -15.91
N THR A 271 0.34 12.62 -15.93
CA THR A 271 1.70 13.18 -16.13
C THR A 271 2.06 14.27 -15.12
N THR A 272 1.53 14.16 -13.90
CA THR A 272 1.79 15.13 -12.82
C THR A 272 3.21 15.04 -12.26
N GLY A 273 3.92 13.94 -12.51
CA GLY A 273 5.21 13.63 -11.89
C GLY A 273 5.11 13.07 -10.47
N TYR A 274 3.88 12.87 -9.96
CA TYR A 274 3.63 12.34 -8.62
C TYR A 274 2.74 11.10 -8.69
N LEU A 275 3.16 10.03 -8.02
CA LEU A 275 2.38 8.80 -7.87
C LEU A 275 2.22 8.48 -6.39
N LEU A 276 1.00 8.16 -5.97
CA LEU A 276 0.73 7.80 -4.59
C LEU A 276 1.28 6.39 -4.34
N LYS A 277 2.10 6.23 -3.29
CA LYS A 277 2.58 4.91 -2.86
C LYS A 277 1.41 4.02 -2.40
N PRO A 278 1.53 2.69 -2.48
CA PRO A 278 0.54 1.78 -1.91
C PRO A 278 0.30 2.01 -0.40
N ASP A 279 -0.87 1.62 0.09
CA ASP A 279 -1.33 1.94 1.46
C ASP A 279 -0.38 1.45 2.57
N PHE A 280 0.12 0.22 2.48
CA PHE A 280 1.03 -0.38 3.47
C PHE A 280 2.42 0.30 3.52
N MET A 281 2.82 1.00 2.44
CA MET A 281 4.05 1.79 2.39
C MET A 281 3.88 3.21 2.95
N ARG A 282 2.68 3.58 3.41
CA ARG A 282 2.35 4.90 3.98
C ARG A 282 1.85 4.81 5.41
N ARG A 283 1.11 3.75 5.74
CA ARG A 283 0.54 3.53 7.07
C ARG A 283 1.61 3.29 8.13
N SER A 284 1.50 4.00 9.26
CA SER A 284 2.42 3.87 10.39
C SER A 284 2.24 2.58 11.18
N ASP A 285 1.04 2.00 11.15
CA ASP A 285 0.66 0.79 11.89
C ASP A 285 0.94 -0.52 11.15
N LYS A 286 1.42 -0.44 9.90
CA LYS A 286 1.77 -1.60 9.07
C LYS A 286 3.26 -1.67 8.87
N THR A 287 3.86 -2.85 8.94
CA THR A 287 5.25 -3.10 8.52
C THR A 287 5.24 -3.78 7.16
N PHE A 288 6.29 -3.54 6.38
CA PHE A 288 6.42 -4.10 5.05
C PHE A 288 7.88 -4.44 4.78
N ASP A 289 8.14 -5.69 4.42
CA ASP A 289 9.42 -6.15 3.93
C ASP A 289 9.35 -6.29 2.40
N PRO A 290 10.12 -5.49 1.64
CA PRO A 290 10.18 -5.56 0.18
C PRO A 290 10.63 -6.91 -0.39
N PHE A 291 11.26 -7.77 0.42
CA PHE A 291 11.74 -9.09 0.02
C PHE A 291 10.81 -10.24 0.46
N SER A 292 9.74 -9.94 1.19
CA SER A 292 8.76 -10.95 1.58
C SER A 292 7.97 -11.45 0.38
N GLU A 293 7.74 -12.76 0.31
CA GLU A 293 6.90 -13.39 -0.70
C GLU A 293 5.41 -13.36 -0.34
N ASP A 294 5.08 -12.98 0.89
CA ASP A 294 3.71 -12.83 1.39
C ASP A 294 3.55 -11.49 2.11
N VAL A 295 2.52 -10.74 1.74
CA VAL A 295 2.25 -9.40 2.29
C VAL A 295 0.85 -9.38 2.89
N ASP A 296 0.77 -9.21 4.21
CA ASP A 296 -0.50 -9.19 4.94
C ASP A 296 -1.43 -8.06 4.46
N GLY A 297 -2.67 -8.42 4.13
CA GLY A 297 -3.70 -7.50 3.67
C GLY A 297 -3.63 -7.10 2.20
N VAL A 298 -2.73 -7.69 1.40
CA VAL A 298 -2.68 -7.48 -0.06
C VAL A 298 -3.26 -8.69 -0.78
N ILE A 299 -4.08 -8.43 -1.81
CA ILE A 299 -4.62 -9.47 -2.68
C ILE A 299 -3.59 -9.77 -3.77
N THR A 300 -2.93 -10.92 -3.66
CA THR A 300 -2.03 -11.42 -4.70
C THR A 300 -2.80 -11.67 -6.00
N ALA A 301 -2.21 -11.30 -7.13
CA ALA A 301 -2.81 -11.50 -8.45
C ALA A 301 -2.09 -12.59 -9.24
N GLN A 302 -2.79 -13.12 -10.24
CA GLN A 302 -2.24 -13.90 -11.33
C GLN A 302 -2.50 -13.12 -12.62
N CYS A 303 -1.47 -12.92 -13.44
CA CYS A 303 -1.58 -12.22 -14.71
C CYS A 303 -1.17 -13.16 -15.84
N SER A 304 -1.97 -13.21 -16.90
CA SER A 304 -1.66 -13.96 -18.12
C SER A 304 -1.69 -13.02 -19.31
N VAL A 305 -0.67 -13.08 -20.17
CA VAL A 305 -0.54 -12.21 -21.35
C VAL A 305 -0.33 -13.06 -22.59
N GLN A 306 -1.31 -13.09 -23.48
CA GLN A 306 -1.19 -13.72 -24.77
C GLN A 306 -0.90 -12.68 -25.85
N VAL A 307 0.26 -12.75 -26.49
CA VAL A 307 0.62 -11.89 -27.61
C VAL A 307 0.14 -12.56 -28.91
N ILE A 308 -0.87 -11.97 -29.55
CA ILE A 308 -1.56 -12.59 -30.69
C ILE A 308 -0.94 -12.11 -32.00
N ALA A 309 -0.86 -10.80 -32.20
CA ALA A 309 -0.36 -10.20 -33.45
C ALA A 309 0.21 -8.81 -33.24
N GLY A 310 0.97 -8.32 -34.21
CA GLY A 310 1.37 -6.91 -34.33
C GLY A 310 0.84 -6.29 -35.61
N GLN A 311 0.76 -4.96 -35.64
CA GLN A 311 0.35 -4.19 -36.81
C GLN A 311 1.30 -3.01 -37.00
N PHE A 312 1.72 -2.78 -38.25
CA PHE A 312 2.57 -1.67 -38.69
C PHE A 312 3.84 -1.47 -37.84
N LEU A 313 4.49 -2.56 -37.44
CA LEU A 313 5.66 -2.52 -36.55
C LEU A 313 6.92 -1.97 -37.24
N SER A 314 7.05 -2.21 -38.54
CA SER A 314 8.14 -1.68 -39.36
C SER A 314 7.65 -1.40 -40.79
N ASP A 315 8.23 -0.39 -41.41
CA ASP A 315 8.12 -0.09 -42.85
C ASP A 315 8.96 -1.04 -43.71
N LYS A 316 9.91 -1.76 -43.10
CA LYS A 316 10.78 -2.73 -43.76
C LYS A 316 10.26 -4.16 -43.58
N LYS A 317 10.64 -5.04 -44.53
CA LYS A 317 10.41 -6.49 -44.43
C LYS A 317 11.46 -7.13 -43.52
N VAL A 318 11.29 -6.96 -42.22
CA VAL A 318 12.23 -7.44 -41.19
C VAL A 318 11.54 -8.43 -40.27
N GLY A 319 12.31 -9.35 -39.69
CA GLY A 319 11.80 -10.23 -38.65
C GLY A 319 11.49 -9.48 -37.37
N THR A 320 10.38 -9.82 -36.69
CA THR A 320 10.01 -9.18 -35.42
C THR A 320 9.69 -10.22 -34.35
N TYR A 321 9.91 -9.87 -33.09
CA TYR A 321 9.48 -10.62 -31.92
C TYR A 321 9.09 -9.69 -30.77
N VAL A 322 8.32 -10.18 -29.81
CA VAL A 322 7.84 -9.42 -28.66
C VAL A 322 8.36 -10.03 -27.36
N GLU A 323 8.87 -9.20 -26.47
CA GLU A 323 9.19 -9.56 -25.08
C GLU A 323 8.16 -8.92 -24.15
N VAL A 324 7.75 -9.67 -23.12
CA VAL A 324 6.86 -9.18 -22.06
C VAL A 324 7.53 -9.42 -20.71
N ASP A 325 8.01 -8.33 -20.10
CA ASP A 325 8.63 -8.37 -18.78
C ASP A 325 7.66 -7.86 -17.70
N MET A 326 7.88 -8.27 -16.45
CA MET A 326 7.24 -7.69 -15.27
C MET A 326 8.30 -7.10 -14.33
N TYR A 327 8.07 -5.89 -13.84
CA TYR A 327 8.92 -5.21 -12.86
C TYR A 327 8.07 -4.84 -11.64
N GLY A 328 8.49 -5.25 -10.45
CA GLY A 328 7.75 -5.01 -9.21
C GLY A 328 8.65 -5.27 -8.01
N LEU A 329 8.13 -5.99 -7.01
CA LEU A 329 8.99 -6.59 -5.98
C LEU A 329 10.00 -7.56 -6.60
N PRO A 330 11.08 -7.91 -5.90
CA PRO A 330 12.01 -8.94 -6.36
C PRO A 330 11.29 -10.25 -6.71
N ALA A 331 10.32 -10.67 -5.90
CA ALA A 331 9.50 -11.86 -6.14
C ALA A 331 8.58 -11.74 -7.38
N ASP A 332 8.16 -10.52 -7.74
CA ASP A 332 7.27 -10.26 -8.88
C ASP A 332 8.02 -10.00 -10.19
N THR A 333 9.34 -9.80 -10.10
CA THR A 333 10.14 -9.32 -11.22
C THR A 333 10.59 -10.48 -12.10
N ILE A 334 10.03 -10.57 -13.30
CA ILE A 334 10.37 -11.56 -14.32
C ILE A 334 10.87 -10.82 -15.56
N LYS A 335 12.11 -11.10 -15.98
CA LYS A 335 12.76 -10.41 -17.11
C LYS A 335 13.34 -11.40 -18.09
N LYS A 336 13.21 -11.11 -19.40
CA LYS A 336 13.81 -11.89 -20.50
C LYS A 336 13.42 -13.38 -20.53
N GLU A 337 12.36 -13.75 -19.81
CA GLU A 337 11.84 -15.12 -19.78
C GLU A 337 10.74 -15.30 -20.84
N PHE A 338 9.81 -14.34 -20.92
CA PHE A 338 8.69 -14.39 -21.83
C PHE A 338 8.97 -13.63 -23.12
N ARG A 339 9.22 -14.40 -24.18
CA ARG A 339 9.50 -13.91 -25.53
C ARG A 339 8.77 -14.76 -26.56
N THR A 340 8.13 -14.12 -27.54
CA THR A 340 7.50 -14.82 -28.66
C THR A 340 8.54 -15.40 -29.60
N ARG A 341 8.17 -16.41 -30.39
CA ARG A 341 8.96 -16.76 -31.58
C ARG A 341 9.05 -15.57 -32.52
N MET A 342 10.16 -15.53 -33.25
CA MET A 342 10.39 -14.51 -34.26
C MET A 342 9.60 -14.84 -35.54
N VAL A 343 8.86 -13.85 -36.05
CA VAL A 343 8.16 -13.94 -37.33
C VAL A 343 9.05 -13.27 -38.39
N PRO A 344 9.68 -14.04 -39.30
CA PRO A 344 10.65 -13.49 -40.25
C PRO A 344 9.97 -12.70 -41.38
N GLY A 345 10.61 -11.61 -41.82
CA GLY A 345 10.23 -10.88 -43.03
C GLY A 345 8.84 -10.24 -43.04
N ASN A 346 8.18 -10.11 -41.88
CA ASN A 346 6.85 -9.51 -41.74
C ASN A 346 6.82 -8.48 -40.61
N GLY A 347 7.11 -7.21 -40.95
CA GLY A 347 6.95 -6.07 -40.06
C GLY A 347 5.57 -5.40 -40.15
N LEU A 348 4.72 -5.78 -41.10
CA LEU A 348 3.45 -5.10 -41.37
C LEU A 348 2.29 -5.66 -40.54
N ASN A 349 2.16 -6.98 -40.47
CA ASN A 349 1.08 -7.65 -39.75
C ASN A 349 1.50 -9.04 -39.24
N PRO A 350 2.59 -9.16 -38.47
CA PRO A 350 3.02 -10.45 -37.93
C PRO A 350 1.96 -11.03 -36.99
N VAL A 351 1.71 -12.33 -37.12
CA VAL A 351 0.89 -13.11 -36.19
C VAL A 351 1.82 -14.01 -35.41
N TYR A 352 1.88 -13.80 -34.10
CA TYR A 352 2.68 -14.60 -33.17
C TYR A 352 1.86 -15.79 -32.66
N ASN A 353 0.64 -15.49 -32.19
CA ASN A 353 -0.34 -16.44 -31.63
C ASN A 353 0.29 -17.48 -30.69
N GLU A 354 1.12 -16.99 -29.77
CA GLU A 354 1.82 -17.82 -28.79
C GLU A 354 0.88 -18.25 -27.65
N GLU A 355 1.33 -19.26 -26.91
CA GLU A 355 0.73 -19.61 -25.63
C GLU A 355 0.79 -18.42 -24.65
N PRO A 356 -0.21 -18.23 -23.78
CA PRO A 356 -0.21 -17.12 -22.84
C PRO A 356 0.98 -17.17 -21.87
N PHE A 357 1.69 -16.05 -21.75
CA PHE A 357 2.75 -15.87 -20.75
C PHE A 357 2.15 -15.74 -19.36
N LEU A 358 2.45 -16.71 -18.48
CA LEU A 358 1.83 -16.83 -17.18
C LEU A 358 2.72 -16.26 -16.06
N PHE A 359 2.32 -15.12 -15.52
CA PHE A 359 2.83 -14.56 -14.27
C PHE A 359 2.00 -15.12 -13.12
N ARG A 360 2.40 -16.30 -12.63
CA ARG A 360 1.59 -17.14 -11.73
C ARG A 360 1.23 -16.46 -10.41
N LYS A 361 2.22 -15.90 -9.71
CA LYS A 361 2.06 -15.24 -8.42
C LYS A 361 2.66 -13.84 -8.50
N VAL A 362 1.80 -12.83 -8.45
CA VAL A 362 2.18 -11.41 -8.33
C VAL A 362 1.79 -10.96 -6.92
N VAL A 363 2.77 -10.97 -6.03
CA VAL A 363 2.66 -10.66 -4.61
C VAL A 363 2.09 -9.26 -4.42
N LEU A 364 2.58 -8.27 -5.17
CA LEU A 364 2.20 -6.87 -4.99
C LEU A 364 1.81 -6.18 -6.31
N PRO A 365 0.56 -6.41 -6.79
CA PRO A 365 0.09 -5.87 -8.07
C PRO A 365 0.16 -4.35 -8.17
N ASP A 366 -0.15 -3.62 -7.09
CA ASP A 366 -0.14 -2.15 -7.04
C ASP A 366 1.22 -1.52 -7.41
N LEU A 367 2.30 -2.27 -7.19
CA LEU A 367 3.66 -1.80 -7.46
C LEU A 367 4.24 -2.34 -8.78
N ALA A 368 3.61 -3.39 -9.31
CA ALA A 368 4.05 -4.10 -10.49
C ALA A 368 3.66 -3.38 -11.80
N VAL A 369 4.55 -3.45 -12.78
CA VAL A 369 4.34 -2.93 -14.14
C VAL A 369 4.72 -4.00 -15.16
N LEU A 370 3.88 -4.16 -16.19
CA LEU A 370 4.18 -4.93 -17.39
C LEU A 370 4.92 -4.02 -18.38
N ARG A 371 5.93 -4.58 -19.05
CA ARG A 371 6.63 -3.94 -20.16
C ARG A 371 6.55 -4.82 -21.39
N PHE A 372 5.94 -4.30 -22.45
CA PHE A 372 5.96 -4.87 -23.78
C PHE A 372 7.11 -4.22 -24.56
N GLY A 373 8.03 -5.02 -25.08
CA GLY A 373 9.10 -4.57 -25.98
C GLY A 373 9.02 -5.30 -27.31
N VAL A 374 8.93 -4.57 -28.41
CA VAL A 374 8.92 -5.15 -29.76
C VAL A 374 10.27 -4.93 -30.40
N TYR A 375 10.91 -6.01 -30.83
CA TYR A 375 12.27 -5.97 -31.36
C TYR A 375 12.32 -6.53 -32.77
N GLU A 376 13.29 -6.04 -33.51
CA GLU A 376 13.73 -6.57 -34.80
C GLU A 376 14.65 -7.79 -34.60
N GLU A 377 14.84 -8.60 -35.65
CA GLU A 377 15.83 -9.70 -35.70
C GLU A 377 17.26 -9.29 -35.31
N SER A 378 17.63 -8.01 -35.49
CA SER A 378 18.92 -7.44 -35.08
C SER A 378 19.06 -7.21 -33.57
N GLY A 379 17.96 -7.35 -32.81
CA GLY A 379 17.86 -6.96 -31.40
C GLY A 379 17.55 -5.48 -31.19
N LYS A 380 17.36 -4.70 -32.26
CA LYS A 380 16.95 -3.29 -32.17
C LYS A 380 15.50 -3.18 -31.67
N LEU A 381 15.27 -2.29 -30.70
CA LEU A 381 13.93 -1.97 -30.21
C LEU A 381 13.18 -1.12 -31.26
N LEU A 382 12.01 -1.61 -31.68
CA LEU A 382 11.10 -0.93 -32.60
C LEU A 382 10.08 -0.06 -31.86
N GLY A 383 9.63 -0.53 -30.70
CA GLY A 383 8.71 0.20 -29.84
C GLY A 383 8.47 -0.53 -28.53
N GLN A 384 8.04 0.21 -27.52
CA GLN A 384 7.74 -0.32 -26.20
C GLN A 384 6.43 0.22 -25.63
N ARG A 385 5.85 -0.48 -24.66
CA ARG A 385 4.77 0.04 -23.83
C ARG A 385 4.92 -0.44 -22.39
N ILE A 386 4.74 0.46 -21.44
CA ILE A 386 4.72 0.14 -20.00
C ILE A 386 3.30 0.33 -19.49
N LEU A 387 2.79 -0.67 -18.78
CA LEU A 387 1.43 -0.74 -18.24
C LEU A 387 1.49 -1.19 -16.77
N PRO A 388 1.21 -0.32 -15.78
CA PRO A 388 0.96 -0.72 -14.41
C PRO A 388 -0.17 -1.75 -14.34
N LEU A 389 -0.05 -2.70 -13.42
CA LEU A 389 -1.15 -3.64 -13.15
C LEU A 389 -2.32 -2.92 -12.48
N ASP A 390 -2.04 -1.90 -11.66
CA ASP A 390 -3.07 -1.02 -11.11
C ASP A 390 -3.82 -0.31 -12.25
N GLY A 391 -5.14 -0.53 -12.30
CA GLY A 391 -6.02 -0.01 -13.34
C GLY A 391 -5.93 -0.70 -14.70
N LEU A 392 -5.18 -1.81 -14.86
CA LEU A 392 -5.08 -2.53 -16.12
C LEU A 392 -6.41 -3.20 -16.51
N GLN A 393 -6.79 -3.08 -17.79
CA GLN A 393 -8.02 -3.68 -18.30
C GLN A 393 -7.76 -5.03 -18.97
N ALA A 394 -8.43 -6.08 -18.48
CA ALA A 394 -8.39 -7.42 -19.06
C ALA A 394 -9.16 -7.54 -20.40
N GLY A 395 -9.02 -8.70 -21.04
CA GLY A 395 -9.60 -9.11 -22.32
C GLY A 395 -8.70 -8.81 -23.52
N TYR A 396 -9.29 -8.92 -24.72
CA TYR A 396 -8.64 -8.56 -25.98
C TYR A 396 -8.44 -7.05 -26.10
N ARG A 397 -7.20 -6.60 -26.27
CA ARG A 397 -6.82 -5.19 -26.31
C ARG A 397 -5.81 -4.93 -27.42
N HIS A 398 -5.96 -3.77 -28.07
CA HIS A 398 -4.87 -3.17 -28.83
C HIS A 398 -3.99 -2.34 -27.89
N ILE A 399 -2.68 -2.51 -28.01
CA ILE A 399 -1.67 -1.80 -27.23
C ILE A 399 -0.85 -0.96 -28.21
N SER A 400 -1.12 0.35 -28.23
CA SER A 400 -0.35 1.29 -29.05
C SER A 400 1.04 1.47 -28.48
N LEU A 401 2.05 1.25 -29.33
CA LEU A 401 3.45 1.31 -28.95
C LEU A 401 3.96 2.76 -28.87
N LYS A 402 5.09 2.90 -28.19
CA LYS A 402 5.80 4.14 -27.99
C LYS A 402 7.27 3.99 -28.32
N THR A 403 7.93 5.11 -28.58
CA THR A 403 9.38 5.13 -28.76
C THR A 403 10.11 4.88 -27.43
N GLU A 404 11.44 4.76 -27.50
CA GLU A 404 12.31 4.63 -26.32
C GLU A 404 12.17 5.82 -25.35
N ALA A 405 11.91 7.02 -25.89
CA ALA A 405 11.65 8.24 -25.10
C ALA A 405 10.17 8.41 -24.72
N ASN A 406 9.39 7.33 -24.75
CA ASN A 406 7.97 7.27 -24.39
C ASN A 406 7.04 8.20 -25.20
N PHE A 407 7.45 8.61 -26.40
CA PHE A 407 6.58 9.36 -27.33
C PHE A 407 5.60 8.43 -28.03
N PRO A 408 4.33 8.82 -28.20
CA PRO A 408 3.31 8.00 -28.85
C PRO A 408 3.64 7.76 -30.33
N MET A 409 3.52 6.51 -30.78
CA MET A 409 3.61 6.15 -32.19
C MET A 409 2.20 6.01 -32.78
N ALA A 410 2.01 6.40 -34.03
CA ALA A 410 0.68 6.48 -34.64
C ALA A 410 0.12 5.13 -35.13
N LEU A 411 0.96 4.32 -35.78
CA LEU A 411 0.55 3.07 -36.45
C LEU A 411 0.98 1.79 -35.71
N PRO A 412 2.19 1.69 -35.13
CA PRO A 412 2.65 0.46 -34.49
C PRO A 412 1.80 0.07 -33.28
N MET A 413 1.19 -1.12 -33.32
CA MET A 413 0.35 -1.65 -32.25
C MET A 413 0.55 -3.14 -32.08
N LEU A 414 0.29 -3.63 -30.87
CA LEU A 414 0.13 -5.06 -30.57
C LEU A 414 -1.34 -5.38 -30.33
N PHE A 415 -1.77 -6.57 -30.71
CA PHE A 415 -3.03 -7.16 -30.33
C PHE A 415 -2.77 -8.30 -29.35
N CYS A 416 -3.26 -8.15 -28.12
CA CYS A 416 -3.01 -9.08 -27.02
C CYS A 416 -4.32 -9.44 -26.30
N ASN A 417 -4.35 -10.60 -25.67
CA ASN A 417 -5.35 -10.93 -24.65
C ASN A 417 -4.67 -10.89 -23.27
N ILE A 418 -5.25 -10.15 -22.32
CA ILE A 418 -4.73 -10.04 -20.96
C ILE A 418 -5.77 -10.61 -20.00
N GLU A 419 -5.40 -11.58 -19.19
CA GLU A 419 -6.25 -12.08 -18.10
C GLU A 419 -5.66 -11.70 -16.75
N LEU A 420 -6.51 -11.15 -15.88
CA LEU A 420 -6.18 -10.82 -14.50
C LEU A 420 -7.11 -11.62 -13.59
N LYS A 421 -6.54 -12.45 -12.72
CA LYS A 421 -7.26 -13.28 -11.75
C LYS A 421 -6.68 -13.06 -10.38
N ILE A 422 -7.47 -13.34 -9.34
CA ILE A 422 -6.93 -13.43 -7.98
C ILE A 422 -6.10 -14.71 -7.91
N TYR A 423 -4.88 -14.62 -7.37
CA TYR A 423 -4.06 -15.80 -7.15
C TYR A 423 -4.72 -16.67 -6.08
N VAL A 424 -4.94 -17.94 -6.42
CA VAL A 424 -5.43 -18.97 -5.48
C VAL A 424 -4.31 -19.98 -5.28
N PRO A 425 -3.82 -20.18 -4.05
CA PRO A 425 -2.82 -21.21 -3.79
C PRO A 425 -3.34 -22.60 -4.16
N ASP A 426 -2.43 -23.45 -4.65
CA ASP A 426 -2.74 -24.83 -5.03
C ASP A 426 -3.42 -25.58 -3.86
N GLY A 427 -4.50 -26.30 -4.16
CA GLY A 427 -5.29 -27.04 -3.16
C GLY A 427 -6.41 -26.23 -2.50
N PHE A 428 -6.50 -24.92 -2.73
CA PHE A 428 -7.60 -24.07 -2.25
C PHE A 428 -8.62 -23.71 -3.35
N GLU A 429 -8.49 -24.27 -4.55
CA GLU A 429 -9.39 -24.01 -5.69
C GLU A 429 -10.85 -24.31 -5.36
N ASP A 430 -11.13 -25.51 -4.80
CA ASP A 430 -12.48 -25.92 -4.42
C ASP A 430 -13.09 -25.01 -3.34
N PHE A 431 -12.26 -24.57 -2.39
CA PHE A 431 -12.68 -23.67 -1.33
C PHE A 431 -13.03 -22.29 -1.88
N MET A 432 -12.21 -21.75 -2.78
CA MET A 432 -12.49 -20.48 -3.46
C MET A 432 -13.70 -20.57 -4.39
N ALA A 433 -13.89 -21.70 -5.08
CA ALA A 433 -15.08 -21.96 -5.89
C ALA A 433 -16.35 -21.97 -5.01
N ALA A 434 -16.30 -22.62 -3.84
CA ALA A 434 -17.39 -22.63 -2.88
C ALA A 434 -17.71 -21.23 -2.31
N LEU A 435 -16.69 -20.39 -2.09
CA LEU A 435 -16.89 -19.00 -1.67
C LEU A 435 -17.45 -18.10 -2.78
N SER A 436 -17.04 -18.34 -4.03
CA SER A 436 -17.45 -17.55 -5.19
C SER A 436 -18.87 -17.85 -5.65
N ASP A 437 -19.28 -19.12 -5.60
CA ASP A 437 -20.65 -19.58 -5.87
C ASP A 437 -21.13 -20.60 -4.83
N PRO A 438 -21.56 -20.13 -3.64
CA PRO A 438 -22.04 -21.02 -2.59
C PRO A 438 -23.30 -21.79 -2.99
N GLY A 439 -24.11 -21.23 -3.90
CA GLY A 439 -25.35 -21.85 -4.37
C GLY A 439 -25.10 -23.06 -5.26
N ALA A 440 -24.15 -22.98 -6.20
CA ALA A 440 -23.76 -24.11 -7.03
C ALA A 440 -23.07 -25.21 -6.21
N PHE A 441 -22.25 -24.85 -5.21
CA PHE A 441 -21.59 -25.82 -4.34
C PHE A 441 -22.60 -26.60 -3.47
N SER A 442 -23.56 -25.91 -2.84
CA SER A 442 -24.62 -26.57 -2.05
C SER A 442 -25.49 -27.48 -2.91
N LYS A 443 -25.88 -27.04 -4.12
CA LYS A 443 -26.66 -27.86 -5.05
C LYS A 443 -25.88 -29.05 -5.60
N GLY A 444 -24.57 -28.89 -5.82
CA GLY A 444 -23.68 -29.97 -6.25
C GLY A 444 -23.56 -31.05 -5.18
N ALA A 445 -23.42 -30.66 -3.90
CA ALA A 445 -23.40 -31.57 -2.76
C ALA A 445 -24.75 -32.29 -2.57
N GLU A 446 -25.88 -31.58 -2.72
CA GLU A 446 -27.22 -32.17 -2.68
C GLU A 446 -27.43 -33.18 -3.82
N LYS A 447 -27.03 -32.82 -5.05
CA LYS A 447 -27.15 -33.68 -6.22
C LYS A 447 -26.23 -34.90 -6.14
N GLN A 448 -25.02 -34.78 -5.60
CA GLN A 448 -24.17 -35.92 -5.28
C GLN A 448 -24.81 -36.82 -4.22
N ALA A 449 -25.39 -36.25 -3.16
CA ALA A 449 -26.09 -37.02 -2.13
C ALA A 449 -27.31 -37.77 -2.71
N GLU A 450 -28.07 -37.14 -3.60
CA GLU A 450 -29.20 -37.78 -4.30
C GLU A 450 -28.75 -38.85 -5.30
N THR A 451 -27.66 -38.62 -6.03
CA THR A 451 -27.10 -39.60 -6.99
C THR A 451 -26.54 -40.82 -6.26
N MET A 452 -25.86 -40.61 -5.12
CA MET A 452 -25.38 -41.69 -4.25
C MET A 452 -26.55 -42.51 -3.67
N LYS A 453 -27.67 -41.85 -3.36
CA LYS A 453 -28.91 -42.51 -2.92
C LYS A 453 -29.60 -43.27 -4.07
N GLY A 454 -29.52 -42.76 -5.30
CA GLY A 454 -30.10 -43.37 -6.50
C GLY A 454 -29.32 -44.57 -7.05
N LEU A 455 -28.01 -44.67 -6.79
CA LEU A 455 -27.16 -45.80 -7.20
C LEU A 455 -27.26 -47.02 -6.27
N GLY A 456 -28.21 -47.02 -5.32
CA GLY A 456 -28.42 -48.16 -4.42
C GLY A 456 -27.27 -48.39 -3.43
N ILE A 457 -26.33 -47.43 -3.32
CA ILE A 457 -25.35 -47.38 -2.24
C ILE A 457 -26.09 -46.81 -1.03
N GLU A 458 -26.99 -47.60 -0.45
CA GLU A 458 -27.27 -47.47 0.96
C GLU A 458 -25.94 -47.73 1.66
N GLN A 459 -25.45 -46.77 2.44
CA GLN A 459 -24.31 -46.99 3.31
C GLN A 459 -24.68 -48.12 4.27
N THR A 460 -24.38 -49.37 3.89
CA THR A 460 -24.39 -50.50 4.80
C THR A 460 -23.32 -50.22 5.83
N ASP A 461 -23.78 -50.01 7.05
CA ASP A 461 -23.06 -49.66 8.27
C ASP A 461 -21.94 -50.66 8.63
N THR A 462 -20.82 -50.60 7.91
CA THR A 462 -19.51 -51.03 8.47
C THR A 462 -18.80 -49.87 9.19
N LYS A 463 -19.38 -48.66 9.15
CA LYS A 463 -18.94 -47.52 9.96
C LYS A 463 -19.60 -47.43 11.33
N ALA A 464 -20.57 -48.27 11.70
CA ALA A 464 -21.24 -48.15 13.01
C ALA A 464 -20.33 -48.45 14.22
N GLU A 465 -19.26 -49.23 14.06
CA GLU A 465 -18.30 -49.47 15.14
C GLU A 465 -17.20 -48.38 15.23
N ALA A 466 -16.85 -47.76 14.11
CA ALA A 466 -15.97 -46.58 14.09
C ALA A 466 -16.72 -45.30 14.51
N LYS A 467 -17.98 -45.13 14.09
CA LYS A 467 -18.89 -44.05 14.53
C LYS A 467 -19.20 -44.15 16.01
N LYS A 468 -19.30 -45.34 16.62
CA LYS A 468 -19.44 -45.43 18.08
C LYS A 468 -18.22 -44.88 18.82
N LYS A 469 -17.01 -45.12 18.29
CA LYS A 469 -15.75 -44.55 18.82
C LYS A 469 -15.58 -43.05 18.52
N GLU A 470 -16.08 -42.56 17.38
CA GLU A 470 -16.08 -41.13 17.04
C GLU A 470 -17.21 -40.34 17.73
N GLU A 471 -18.39 -40.92 17.95
CA GLU A 471 -19.50 -40.32 18.71
C GLU A 471 -19.21 -40.25 20.20
N GLU A 472 -18.45 -41.20 20.77
CA GLU A 472 -17.91 -41.07 22.13
C GLU A 472 -16.86 -39.94 22.22
N LYS A 473 -16.14 -39.66 21.12
CA LYS A 473 -15.19 -38.54 21.04
C LYS A 473 -15.90 -37.20 20.81
N ALA A 474 -16.99 -37.18 20.04
CA ALA A 474 -17.83 -36.00 19.76
C ALA A 474 -18.71 -35.58 20.95
N LYS A 475 -19.01 -36.48 21.90
CA LYS A 475 -19.65 -36.13 23.18
C LYS A 475 -18.81 -35.21 24.08
N ARG A 476 -17.56 -34.89 23.70
CA ARG A 476 -16.69 -33.93 24.38
C ARG A 476 -16.62 -32.54 23.73
N GLU A 477 -17.46 -32.22 22.75
CA GLU A 477 -17.42 -30.88 22.14
C GLU A 477 -17.94 -29.78 23.08
N GLU A 478 -17.07 -28.80 23.31
CA GLU A 478 -17.30 -27.54 24.01
C GLU A 478 -18.34 -26.71 23.22
N TYR A 479 -19.37 -26.19 23.90
CA TYR A 479 -20.37 -25.33 23.25
C TYR A 479 -19.70 -24.05 22.76
N LYS A 480 -19.61 -23.88 21.43
CA LYS A 480 -19.14 -22.64 20.80
C LYS A 480 -20.34 -21.87 20.25
N PRO A 481 -20.73 -20.73 20.86
CA PRO A 481 -21.77 -19.88 20.29
C PRO A 481 -21.28 -19.26 18.97
N GLU A 482 -22.18 -19.10 18.01
CA GLU A 482 -21.88 -18.35 16.79
C GLU A 482 -21.55 -16.87 17.12
N PRO A 483 -20.52 -16.28 16.49
CA PRO A 483 -20.13 -14.91 16.75
C PRO A 483 -21.22 -13.91 16.30
N ILE A 484 -21.60 -12.99 17.18
CA ILE A 484 -22.54 -11.91 16.86
C ILE A 484 -21.77 -10.81 16.12
N THR A 485 -22.09 -10.60 14.84
CA THR A 485 -21.46 -9.59 13.98
C THR A 485 -22.51 -8.64 13.43
N ILE A 486 -22.09 -7.47 12.91
CA ILE A 486 -23.00 -6.51 12.27
C ILE A 486 -23.76 -7.17 11.09
N GLU A 487 -23.11 -8.08 10.37
CA GLU A 487 -23.73 -8.78 9.24
C GLU A 487 -24.79 -9.79 9.67
N THR A 488 -24.59 -10.50 10.78
CA THR A 488 -25.61 -11.41 11.32
C THR A 488 -26.79 -10.62 11.88
N LEU A 489 -26.53 -9.51 12.57
CA LEU A 489 -27.59 -8.63 13.09
C LEU A 489 -28.44 -7.98 11.97
N ARG A 490 -27.86 -7.67 10.81
CA ARG A 490 -28.61 -7.16 9.64
C ARG A 490 -29.54 -8.20 9.00
N LYS A 491 -29.27 -9.49 9.20
CA LYS A 491 -30.10 -10.60 8.70
C LYS A 491 -31.25 -10.96 9.66
N GLU A 492 -31.23 -10.42 10.88
CA GLU A 492 -32.31 -10.63 11.85
C GLU A 492 -33.62 -10.03 11.35
N LYS A 493 -34.71 -10.79 11.47
CA LYS A 493 -36.06 -10.35 11.03
C LYS A 493 -36.53 -9.07 11.71
N ALA A 494 -35.96 -8.75 12.87
CA ALA A 494 -36.27 -7.57 13.65
C ALA A 494 -35.57 -6.28 13.15
N PHE A 495 -34.59 -6.37 12.24
CA PHE A 495 -33.94 -5.21 11.64
C PHE A 495 -34.84 -4.56 10.58
N LYS A 496 -35.33 -3.34 10.85
CA LYS A 496 -36.32 -2.66 10.00
C LYS A 496 -35.82 -1.35 9.37
N LEU A 497 -34.73 -0.78 9.88
CA LEU A 497 -34.31 0.57 9.53
C LEU A 497 -33.60 0.67 8.17
N GLY A 498 -32.93 -0.39 7.70
CA GLY A 498 -32.16 -0.37 6.45
C GLY A 498 -32.98 0.03 5.21
N LYS A 499 -34.21 -0.47 5.06
CA LYS A 499 -35.09 -0.12 3.93
C LYS A 499 -35.60 1.32 3.99
N LYS A 500 -35.82 1.84 5.20
CA LYS A 500 -36.28 3.23 5.42
C LYS A 500 -35.16 4.22 5.09
N GLN A 501 -33.97 3.98 5.61
CA GLN A 501 -32.79 4.82 5.39
C GLN A 501 -32.41 4.88 3.90
N GLN A 502 -32.45 3.74 3.20
CA GLN A 502 -32.18 3.69 1.76
C GLN A 502 -33.18 4.56 0.97
N LYS A 503 -34.47 4.49 1.29
CA LYS A 503 -35.51 5.29 0.62
C LYS A 503 -35.35 6.80 0.86
N GLU A 504 -34.99 7.19 2.08
CA GLU A 504 -34.70 8.59 2.42
C GLU A 504 -33.48 9.11 1.64
N TYR A 505 -32.41 8.30 1.57
CA TYR A 505 -31.19 8.62 0.83
C TYR A 505 -31.44 8.75 -0.68
N ASP A 506 -32.18 7.83 -1.28
CA ASP A 506 -32.51 7.87 -2.70
C ASP A 506 -33.38 9.09 -3.06
N THR A 507 -34.27 9.49 -2.14
CA THR A 507 -35.12 10.68 -2.31
C THR A 507 -34.29 11.95 -2.28
N MET A 508 -33.34 12.07 -1.34
CA MET A 508 -32.39 13.19 -1.28
C MET A 508 -31.54 13.26 -2.55
N LYS A 509 -30.97 12.14 -3.00
CA LYS A 509 -30.16 12.09 -4.24
C LYS A 509 -30.94 12.57 -5.46
N LYS A 510 -32.20 12.16 -5.59
CA LYS A 510 -33.07 12.63 -6.69
C LYS A 510 -33.31 14.14 -6.62
N LYS A 511 -33.52 14.69 -5.42
CA LYS A 511 -33.63 16.15 -5.21
C LYS A 511 -32.35 16.87 -5.61
N HIS A 512 -31.18 16.40 -5.16
CA HIS A 512 -29.87 16.99 -5.48
C HIS A 512 -29.59 16.94 -6.98
N LEU A 513 -29.87 15.83 -7.64
CA LEU A 513 -29.69 15.67 -9.09
C LEU A 513 -30.57 16.64 -9.88
N LYS A 514 -31.86 16.79 -9.51
CA LYS A 514 -32.78 17.71 -10.17
C LYS A 514 -32.32 19.16 -10.04
N GLU A 515 -31.79 19.53 -8.87
CA GLU A 515 -31.25 20.87 -8.62
C GLU A 515 -30.00 21.15 -9.46
N ARG A 516 -29.04 20.21 -9.50
CA ARG A 516 -27.83 20.31 -10.34
C ARG A 516 -28.17 20.46 -11.82
N GLN A 517 -29.09 19.63 -12.32
CA GLN A 517 -29.55 19.70 -13.71
C GLN A 517 -30.21 21.03 -14.05
N THR A 518 -30.99 21.59 -13.11
CA THR A 518 -31.67 22.88 -13.32
C THR A 518 -30.65 24.03 -13.37
N MET A 519 -29.68 24.05 -12.45
CA MET A 519 -28.63 25.08 -12.46
C MET A 519 -27.73 24.96 -13.69
N GLN A 520 -27.31 23.75 -14.06
CA GLN A 520 -26.49 23.54 -15.27
C GLN A 520 -27.21 24.04 -16.52
N LYS A 521 -28.51 23.74 -16.68
CA LYS A 521 -29.32 24.26 -17.79
C LYS A 521 -29.37 25.78 -17.82
N ASN A 522 -29.54 26.42 -16.66
CA ASN A 522 -29.54 27.88 -16.55
C ASN A 522 -28.17 28.49 -16.88
N HIS A 523 -27.09 27.87 -16.42
CA HIS A 523 -25.71 28.29 -16.70
C HIS A 523 -25.39 28.20 -18.19
N CYS A 524 -25.67 27.05 -18.83
CA CYS A 524 -25.51 26.87 -20.27
C CYS A 524 -26.34 27.89 -21.07
N ALA A 525 -27.62 28.07 -20.74
CA ALA A 525 -28.49 29.03 -21.44
C ALA A 525 -28.02 30.49 -21.32
N ALA A 526 -27.41 30.86 -20.19
CA ALA A 526 -26.83 32.19 -19.99
C ALA A 526 -25.54 32.38 -20.83
N ILE A 527 -24.69 31.36 -20.90
CA ILE A 527 -23.47 31.39 -21.74
C ILE A 527 -23.83 31.42 -23.23
N ASP A 528 -24.79 30.59 -23.67
CA ASP A 528 -25.22 30.54 -25.07
C ASP A 528 -25.74 31.90 -25.56
N LYS A 529 -26.46 32.65 -24.70
CA LYS A 529 -26.91 34.01 -25.02
C LYS A 529 -25.75 35.01 -25.18
N LEU A 530 -24.67 34.84 -24.42
CA LEU A 530 -23.49 35.73 -24.45
C LEU A 530 -22.55 35.41 -25.62
N VAL A 531 -22.53 34.16 -26.07
CA VAL A 531 -21.67 33.64 -27.14
C VAL A 531 -22.30 33.82 -28.53
N LYS A 532 -23.63 33.94 -28.62
CA LYS A 532 -24.36 34.05 -29.88
C LYS A 532 -23.89 35.25 -30.73
N GLY A 533 -23.30 34.95 -31.89
CA GLY A 533 -22.86 35.96 -32.87
C GLY A 533 -21.46 36.53 -32.63
N LYS A 534 -20.67 35.98 -31.69
CA LYS A 534 -19.28 36.40 -31.43
C LYS A 534 -18.27 35.34 -31.90
N ASP A 535 -17.10 35.82 -32.34
CA ASP A 535 -15.99 34.95 -32.77
C ASP A 535 -15.31 34.24 -31.57
N LYS A 536 -14.90 32.98 -31.75
CA LYS A 536 -14.37 32.10 -30.69
C LYS A 536 -13.08 32.65 -30.08
N SER A 537 -12.26 33.35 -30.85
CA SER A 537 -10.99 33.95 -30.40
C SER A 537 -11.20 35.20 -29.53
N ALA A 538 -12.24 35.99 -29.81
CA ALA A 538 -12.58 37.20 -29.07
C ALA A 538 -13.28 36.90 -27.73
N LEU A 539 -13.99 35.77 -27.64
CA LEU A 539 -14.74 35.35 -26.45
C LEU A 539 -13.86 34.98 -25.25
N VAL A 540 -12.64 34.48 -25.48
CA VAL A 540 -11.71 34.08 -24.41
C VAL A 540 -11.16 35.27 -23.63
N GLN A 541 -11.19 36.48 -24.23
CA GLN A 541 -10.74 37.71 -23.58
C GLN A 541 -11.88 38.62 -23.10
N ASP A 542 -13.14 38.26 -23.34
CA ASP A 542 -14.31 39.06 -22.94
C ASP A 542 -14.47 39.06 -21.40
N ALA A 543 -14.26 40.22 -20.79
CA ALA A 543 -14.34 40.42 -19.35
C ALA A 543 -15.73 40.09 -18.78
N ASN A 544 -16.81 40.28 -19.56
CA ASN A 544 -18.17 40.00 -19.14
C ASN A 544 -18.43 38.49 -19.11
N VAL A 545 -17.91 37.75 -20.10
CA VAL A 545 -17.97 36.27 -20.12
C VAL A 545 -17.20 35.68 -18.94
N LYS A 546 -16.00 36.19 -18.66
CA LYS A 546 -15.20 35.76 -17.48
C LYS A 546 -15.92 36.01 -16.17
N LYS A 547 -16.57 37.17 -16.01
CA LYS A 547 -17.34 37.51 -14.81
C LYS A 547 -18.51 36.56 -14.61
N VAL A 548 -19.29 36.29 -15.66
CA VAL A 548 -20.44 35.37 -15.60
C VAL A 548 -19.98 33.95 -15.28
N ILE A 549 -18.89 33.47 -15.89
CA ILE A 549 -18.31 32.15 -15.57
C ILE A 549 -17.89 32.10 -14.09
N SER A 550 -17.22 33.15 -13.58
CA SER A 550 -16.82 33.20 -12.17
C SER A 550 -18.02 33.14 -11.23
N GLU A 551 -19.09 33.90 -11.50
CA GLU A 551 -20.32 33.88 -10.69
C GLU A 551 -21.03 32.53 -10.75
N GLN A 552 -21.10 31.90 -11.94
CA GLN A 552 -21.65 30.55 -12.12
C GLN A 552 -20.84 29.50 -11.35
N THR A 553 -19.51 29.58 -11.38
CA THR A 553 -18.63 28.71 -10.59
C THR A 553 -18.90 28.87 -9.09
N THR A 554 -19.00 30.10 -8.58
CA THR A 554 -19.33 30.35 -7.16
C THR A 554 -20.69 29.78 -6.77
N GLN A 555 -21.72 29.97 -7.61
CA GLN A 555 -23.06 29.41 -7.37
C GLN A 555 -23.04 27.87 -7.35
N TRP A 556 -22.30 27.25 -8.27
CA TRP A 556 -22.15 25.80 -8.34
C TRP A 556 -21.45 25.26 -7.09
N SER A 557 -20.30 25.83 -6.72
CA SER A 557 -19.54 25.43 -5.52
C SER A 557 -20.38 25.57 -4.25
N SER A 558 -21.14 26.66 -4.09
CA SER A 558 -22.02 26.86 -2.93
C SER A 558 -23.15 25.82 -2.85
N MET A 559 -23.77 25.47 -3.98
CA MET A 559 -24.79 24.41 -4.02
C MET A 559 -24.20 23.06 -3.64
N VAL A 560 -23.06 22.69 -4.23
CA VAL A 560 -22.40 21.40 -3.96
C VAL A 560 -22.03 21.29 -2.49
N GLU A 561 -21.52 22.37 -1.88
CA GLU A 561 -21.21 22.41 -0.44
C GLU A 561 -22.46 22.25 0.44
N ARG A 562 -23.57 22.92 0.11
CA ARG A 562 -24.84 22.73 0.84
C ARG A 562 -25.35 21.29 0.74
N GLN A 563 -25.35 20.72 -0.46
CA GLN A 563 -25.77 19.33 -0.69
C GLN A 563 -24.89 18.34 0.07
N ARG A 564 -23.57 18.60 0.14
CA ARG A 564 -22.62 17.82 0.94
C ARG A 564 -22.98 17.85 2.43
N LYS A 565 -23.31 19.03 2.97
CA LYS A 565 -23.70 19.18 4.38
C LYS A 565 -25.01 18.45 4.69
N GLU A 566 -26.01 18.53 3.80
CA GLU A 566 -27.28 17.81 3.92
C GLU A 566 -27.08 16.28 3.89
N GLU A 567 -26.26 15.77 2.96
CA GLU A 567 -25.90 14.34 2.89
C GLU A 567 -25.19 13.86 4.15
N TRP A 568 -24.29 14.68 4.71
CA TRP A 568 -23.55 14.35 5.92
C TRP A 568 -24.46 14.26 7.15
N GLU A 569 -25.32 15.25 7.38
CA GLU A 569 -26.21 15.27 8.54
C GLU A 569 -27.18 14.08 8.52
N MET A 570 -27.68 13.70 7.34
CA MET A 570 -28.51 12.52 7.17
C MET A 570 -27.75 11.24 7.50
N LEU A 571 -26.53 11.09 6.97
CA LEU A 571 -25.73 9.88 7.19
C LEU A 571 -25.33 9.72 8.66
N LYS A 572 -25.04 10.84 9.34
CA LYS A 572 -24.80 10.88 10.79
C LYS A 572 -26.03 10.41 11.56
N THR A 573 -27.20 10.97 11.25
CA THR A 573 -28.48 10.59 11.86
C THR A 573 -28.80 9.10 11.62
N HIS A 574 -28.55 8.60 10.40
CA HIS A 574 -28.75 7.19 10.06
C HIS A 574 -27.81 6.25 10.83
N THR A 575 -26.56 6.65 11.01
CA THR A 575 -25.57 5.86 11.75
C THR A 575 -25.91 5.78 13.24
N GLU A 576 -26.39 6.88 13.82
CA GLU A 576 -26.85 6.93 15.22
C GLU A 576 -28.13 6.12 15.43
N ALA A 577 -29.11 6.24 14.53
CA ALA A 577 -30.32 5.42 14.61
C ALA A 577 -30.01 3.92 14.42
N GLY A 578 -29.05 3.57 13.55
CA GLY A 578 -28.59 2.18 13.38
C GLY A 578 -27.89 1.63 14.62
N ARG A 579 -27.11 2.45 15.34
CA ARG A 579 -26.47 2.07 16.61
C ARG A 579 -27.50 1.63 17.65
N GLU A 580 -28.55 2.41 17.84
CA GLU A 580 -29.61 2.11 18.80
C GLU A 580 -30.38 0.82 18.45
N GLU A 581 -30.58 0.54 17.17
CA GLU A 581 -31.23 -0.71 16.74
C GLU A 581 -30.31 -1.93 16.90
N PHE A 582 -29.02 -1.82 16.56
CA PHE A 582 -28.06 -2.90 16.77
C PHE A 582 -27.89 -3.24 18.25
N LYS A 583 -27.95 -2.25 19.16
CA LYS A 583 -27.95 -2.45 20.61
C LYS A 583 -29.17 -3.25 21.11
N LYS A 584 -30.34 -3.03 20.51
CA LYS A 584 -31.54 -3.82 20.84
C LYS A 584 -31.48 -5.24 20.27
N LEU A 585 -30.92 -5.41 19.08
CA LEU A 585 -30.82 -6.72 18.43
C LEU A 585 -29.80 -7.64 19.12
N ILE A 586 -28.67 -7.09 19.59
CA ILE A 586 -27.67 -7.89 20.31
C ILE A 586 -28.24 -8.47 21.61
N GLU A 587 -29.07 -7.72 22.35
CA GLU A 587 -29.75 -8.22 23.56
C GLU A 587 -30.68 -9.39 23.24
N ILE A 588 -31.41 -9.33 22.11
CA ILE A 588 -32.32 -10.39 21.67
C ILE A 588 -31.53 -11.66 21.31
N VAL A 589 -30.42 -11.53 20.56
CA VAL A 589 -29.59 -12.66 20.15
C VAL A 589 -28.88 -13.27 21.36
N GLN A 590 -28.36 -12.46 22.28
CA GLN A 590 -27.75 -12.93 23.53
C GLN A 590 -28.75 -13.70 24.40
N ALA A 591 -29.98 -13.21 24.54
CA ALA A 591 -31.04 -13.92 25.26
C ALA A 591 -31.36 -15.29 24.62
N SER A 592 -31.35 -15.36 23.28
CA SER A 592 -31.52 -16.62 22.54
C SER A 592 -30.37 -17.61 22.81
N GLN A 593 -29.11 -17.15 22.78
CA GLN A 593 -27.93 -17.97 23.05
C GLN A 593 -27.91 -18.51 24.49
N VAL A 594 -28.33 -17.71 25.48
CA VAL A 594 -28.48 -18.14 26.88
C VAL A 594 -29.54 -19.23 26.99
N LYS A 595 -30.68 -19.08 26.31
CA LYS A 595 -31.75 -20.08 26.29
C LYS A 595 -31.31 -21.40 25.65
N GLN A 596 -30.54 -21.34 24.56
CA GLN A 596 -29.97 -22.53 23.91
C GLN A 596 -28.98 -23.26 24.81
N LEU A 597 -28.10 -22.52 25.50
CA LEU A 597 -27.15 -23.11 26.45
C LEU A 597 -27.87 -23.78 27.62
N GLN A 598 -28.92 -23.15 28.16
CA GLN A 598 -29.73 -23.74 29.23
C GLN A 598 -30.44 -25.02 28.76
N ALA A 599 -31.00 -25.03 27.55
CA ALA A 599 -31.63 -26.23 26.99
C ALA A 599 -30.63 -27.39 26.80
N LYS A 600 -29.38 -27.09 26.42
CA LYS A 600 -28.30 -28.07 26.38
C LYS A 600 -27.99 -28.63 27.78
N HIS A 601 -27.83 -27.75 28.77
CA HIS A 601 -27.55 -28.15 30.15
C HIS A 601 -28.64 -29.06 30.72
N ASP A 602 -29.91 -28.77 30.42
CA ASP A 602 -31.05 -29.58 30.83
C ASP A 602 -31.07 -30.96 30.13
N LYS A 603 -30.68 -31.02 28.85
CA LYS A 603 -30.55 -32.27 28.09
C LYS A 603 -29.43 -33.13 28.63
N ASP A 604 -28.25 -32.56 28.87
CA ASP A 604 -27.09 -33.27 29.42
C ASP A 604 -27.42 -33.89 30.80
N MET A 605 -28.17 -33.18 31.65
CA MET A 605 -28.63 -33.69 32.93
C MET A 605 -29.63 -34.85 32.78
N LYS A 606 -30.54 -34.79 31.81
CA LYS A 606 -31.48 -35.88 31.51
C LYS A 606 -30.75 -37.13 31.00
N ASP A 607 -29.79 -36.97 30.09
CA ASP A 607 -29.02 -38.06 29.51
C ASP A 607 -28.13 -38.74 30.57
N MET A 608 -27.52 -37.97 31.47
CA MET A 608 -26.74 -38.48 32.60
C MET A 608 -27.62 -39.32 33.55
N ASN A 609 -28.82 -38.84 33.91
CA ASN A 609 -29.76 -39.59 34.74
C ASN A 609 -30.23 -40.88 34.05
N ALA A 610 -30.49 -40.85 32.74
CA ALA A 610 -30.89 -42.01 31.96
C ALA A 610 -29.75 -43.06 31.87
N ASN A 611 -28.51 -42.61 31.71
CA ASN A 611 -27.33 -43.49 31.73
C ASN A 611 -27.13 -44.15 33.09
N GLN A 612 -27.33 -43.42 34.19
CA GLN A 612 -27.26 -43.99 35.54
C GLN A 612 -28.27 -45.13 35.75
N ALA A 613 -29.49 -44.96 35.22
CA ALA A 613 -30.50 -46.02 35.25
C ALA A 613 -30.07 -47.25 34.45
N LYS A 614 -29.50 -47.07 33.25
CA LYS A 614 -28.97 -48.17 32.43
C LYS A 614 -27.82 -48.92 33.11
N VAL A 615 -26.82 -48.19 33.62
CA VAL A 615 -25.68 -48.77 34.35
C VAL A 615 -26.14 -49.54 35.58
N SER A 616 -27.18 -49.05 36.28
CA SER A 616 -27.75 -49.75 37.44
C SER A 616 -28.42 -51.08 37.06
N VAL A 617 -29.11 -51.14 35.91
CA VAL A 617 -29.74 -52.36 35.39
C VAL A 617 -28.69 -53.36 34.89
N GLU A 618 -27.68 -52.89 34.15
CA GLU A 618 -26.58 -53.73 33.65
C GLU A 618 -25.76 -54.31 34.80
N THR A 619 -25.42 -53.49 35.81
CA THR A 619 -24.72 -53.94 37.01
C THR A 619 -25.52 -55.03 37.74
N ALA A 620 -26.85 -54.90 37.82
CA ALA A 620 -27.69 -55.93 38.42
C ALA A 620 -27.67 -57.24 37.61
N LYS A 621 -27.74 -57.16 36.28
CA LYS A 621 -27.65 -58.32 35.37
C LYS A 621 -26.29 -59.01 35.46
N GLU A 622 -25.20 -58.24 35.49
CA GLU A 622 -23.82 -58.75 35.63
C GLU A 622 -23.65 -59.57 36.92
N VAL A 623 -24.07 -59.01 38.06
CA VAL A 623 -23.92 -59.70 39.36
C VAL A 623 -24.79 -60.96 39.44
N MET A 624 -25.97 -60.95 38.82
CA MET A 624 -26.83 -62.14 38.77
C MET A 624 -26.25 -63.26 37.88
N ASN A 625 -25.62 -62.89 36.76
CA ASN A 625 -25.04 -63.82 35.79
C ASN A 625 -23.61 -64.27 36.12
N ASP A 626 -23.00 -63.72 37.18
CA ASP A 626 -21.68 -64.11 37.64
C ASP A 626 -21.70 -65.53 38.23
N LYS A 627 -21.05 -66.47 37.53
CA LYS A 627 -20.97 -67.89 37.90
C LYS A 627 -20.02 -68.15 39.07
N ALA A 628 -19.18 -67.19 39.45
CA ALA A 628 -18.28 -67.31 40.60
C ALA A 628 -19.00 -67.13 41.94
N LEU A 629 -20.18 -66.50 41.95
CA LEU A 629 -20.99 -66.27 43.15
C LEU A 629 -22.01 -67.40 43.32
N LYS A 630 -21.75 -68.34 44.23
CA LYS A 630 -22.51 -69.59 44.37
C LYS A 630 -23.73 -69.49 45.29
N THR A 631 -23.76 -68.54 46.23
CA THR A 631 -24.88 -68.38 47.18
C THR A 631 -25.65 -67.08 46.93
N LYS A 632 -26.95 -67.08 47.27
CA LYS A 632 -27.81 -65.88 47.18
C LYS A 632 -27.26 -64.71 48.03
N GLY A 633 -26.72 -65.02 49.21
CA GLY A 633 -26.11 -64.03 50.11
C GLY A 633 -24.88 -63.35 49.52
N ASP A 634 -24.03 -64.09 48.79
CA ASP A 634 -22.84 -63.52 48.15
C ASP A 634 -23.20 -62.61 46.97
N LYS A 635 -24.21 -62.98 46.17
CA LYS A 635 -24.73 -62.13 45.09
C LYS A 635 -25.35 -60.84 45.64
N ASP A 636 -26.11 -60.92 46.73
CA ASP A 636 -26.73 -59.75 47.36
C ASP A 636 -25.70 -58.82 48.04
N ARG A 637 -24.60 -59.36 48.57
CA ARG A 637 -23.48 -58.56 49.10
C ARG A 637 -22.74 -57.84 47.97
N ARG A 638 -22.39 -58.56 46.89
CA ARG A 638 -21.66 -57.98 45.76
C ARG A 638 -22.48 -56.93 45.01
N LEU A 639 -23.79 -57.12 44.91
CA LEU A 639 -24.71 -56.15 44.32
C LEU A 639 -24.78 -54.86 45.15
N ARG A 640 -24.79 -54.97 46.49
CA ARG A 640 -24.77 -53.80 47.38
C ARG A 640 -23.47 -52.99 47.27
N GLU A 641 -22.32 -53.67 47.26
CA GLU A 641 -21.01 -53.01 47.05
C GLU A 641 -20.93 -52.28 45.71
N LYS A 642 -21.30 -52.93 44.60
CA LYS A 642 -21.30 -52.30 43.27
C LYS A 642 -22.31 -51.14 43.18
N LYS A 643 -23.50 -51.26 43.80
CA LYS A 643 -24.48 -50.16 43.85
C LYS A 643 -23.96 -48.95 44.62
N GLU A 644 -23.27 -49.16 45.74
CA GLU A 644 -22.66 -48.08 46.51
C GLU A 644 -21.54 -47.38 45.71
N GLN A 645 -20.69 -48.16 45.04
CA GLN A 645 -19.61 -47.64 44.19
C GLN A 645 -20.16 -46.84 43.00
N ASN A 646 -21.21 -47.35 42.32
CA ASN A 646 -21.86 -46.66 41.21
C ASN A 646 -22.55 -45.36 41.67
N THR A 647 -23.10 -45.33 42.88
CA THR A 647 -23.71 -44.11 43.45
C THR A 647 -22.66 -43.05 43.74
N LYS A 648 -21.52 -43.43 44.32
CA LYS A 648 -20.38 -42.52 44.54
C LYS A 648 -19.84 -41.95 43.23
N LYS A 649 -19.68 -42.78 42.20
CA LYS A 649 -19.22 -42.37 40.86
C LYS A 649 -20.18 -41.37 40.22
N PHE A 650 -21.48 -41.62 40.29
CA PHE A 650 -22.52 -40.73 39.77
C PHE A 650 -22.52 -39.36 40.46
N MET A 651 -22.37 -39.33 41.79
CA MET A 651 -22.28 -38.07 42.53
C MET A 651 -21.05 -37.22 42.13
N GLN A 652 -19.92 -37.88 41.87
CA GLN A 652 -18.70 -37.22 41.39
C GLN A 652 -18.82 -36.72 39.95
N GLU A 653 -19.47 -37.48 39.08
CA GLU A 653 -19.75 -37.11 37.69
C GLU A 653 -20.72 -35.92 37.62
N ARG A 654 -21.80 -35.95 38.41
CA ARG A 654 -22.74 -34.83 38.55
C ARG A 654 -22.06 -33.54 39.02
N LYS A 655 -21.15 -33.63 40.00
CA LYS A 655 -20.37 -32.46 40.47
C LYS A 655 -19.48 -31.91 39.36
N THR A 656 -18.85 -32.78 38.57
CA THR A 656 -18.00 -32.38 37.43
C THR A 656 -18.81 -31.69 36.34
N VAL A 657 -20.00 -32.20 36.00
CA VAL A 657 -20.91 -31.59 35.02
C VAL A 657 -21.38 -30.22 35.48
N GLN A 658 -21.76 -30.06 36.76
CA GLN A 658 -22.16 -28.75 37.30
C GLN A 658 -21.04 -27.70 37.24
N ILE A 659 -19.79 -28.09 37.54
CA ILE A 659 -18.63 -27.19 37.42
C ILE A 659 -18.41 -26.80 35.95
N LYS A 660 -18.55 -27.74 35.01
CA LYS A 660 -18.42 -27.49 33.57
C LYS A 660 -19.51 -26.52 33.08
N GLN A 661 -20.76 -26.76 33.46
CA GLN A 661 -21.89 -25.87 33.12
C GLN A 661 -21.69 -24.45 33.67
N GLY A 662 -21.15 -24.32 34.89
CA GLY A 662 -20.78 -23.02 35.48
C GLY A 662 -19.74 -22.27 34.65
N ARG A 663 -18.65 -22.95 34.26
CA ARG A 663 -17.61 -22.37 33.39
C ARG A 663 -18.13 -21.96 32.02
N GLU A 664 -19.01 -22.76 31.41
CA GLU A 664 -19.62 -22.43 30.11
C GLU A 664 -20.51 -21.18 30.19
N LYS A 665 -21.28 -21.02 31.27
CA LYS A 665 -22.10 -19.81 31.51
C LYS A 665 -21.24 -18.56 31.67
N GLU A 666 -20.14 -18.67 32.42
CA GLU A 666 -19.20 -17.56 32.64
C GLU A 666 -18.49 -17.16 31.33
N LYS A 667 -17.99 -18.13 30.56
CA LYS A 667 -17.39 -17.89 29.24
C LYS A 667 -18.36 -17.20 28.27
N LEU A 668 -19.62 -17.64 28.23
CA LEU A 668 -20.64 -17.03 27.37
C LEU A 668 -20.90 -15.57 27.78
N LYS A 669 -20.99 -15.30 29.08
CA LYS A 669 -21.18 -13.95 29.62
C LYS A 669 -20.01 -13.02 29.25
N THR A 670 -18.76 -13.46 29.44
CA THR A 670 -17.58 -12.66 29.06
C THR A 670 -17.53 -12.41 27.54
N SER A 671 -17.92 -13.39 26.74
CA SER A 671 -18.02 -13.23 25.28
C SER A 671 -19.07 -12.19 24.89
N HIS A 672 -20.25 -12.21 25.53
CA HIS A 672 -21.32 -11.23 25.31
C HIS A 672 -20.89 -9.81 25.65
N GLU A 673 -20.21 -9.61 26.78
CA GLU A 673 -19.66 -8.31 27.19
C GLU A 673 -18.64 -7.78 26.17
N LYS A 674 -17.74 -8.65 25.68
CA LYS A 674 -16.75 -8.31 24.67
C LYS A 674 -17.38 -7.93 23.32
N GLN A 675 -18.39 -8.68 22.87
CA GLN A 675 -19.09 -8.44 21.61
C GLN A 675 -19.85 -7.09 21.60
N VAL A 676 -20.42 -6.68 22.74
CA VAL A 676 -21.04 -5.36 22.88
C VAL A 676 -20.00 -4.25 22.76
N ALA A 677 -18.83 -4.40 23.38
CA ALA A 677 -17.73 -3.44 23.29
C ALA A 677 -17.15 -3.32 21.86
N GLU A 678 -16.98 -4.45 21.17
CA GLU A 678 -16.50 -4.50 19.78
C GLU A 678 -17.50 -3.83 18.80
N LEU A 679 -18.80 -3.91 19.07
CA LEU A 679 -19.84 -3.28 18.24
C LEU A 679 -19.75 -1.75 18.27
N ASP A 680 -19.56 -1.14 19.45
CA ASP A 680 -19.41 0.31 19.57
C ASP A 680 -18.14 0.78 18.83
N GLY A 681 -17.03 0.05 18.95
CA GLY A 681 -15.79 0.32 18.20
C GLY A 681 -15.95 0.20 16.68
N ASN A 682 -16.66 -0.81 16.20
CA ASN A 682 -16.93 -0.99 14.77
C ASN A 682 -17.85 0.11 14.19
N ILE A 683 -18.85 0.56 14.94
CA ILE A 683 -19.73 1.65 14.51
C ILE A 683 -18.98 2.98 14.49
N ASP A 684 -18.09 3.22 15.46
CA ASP A 684 -17.24 4.41 15.48
C ASP A 684 -16.23 4.41 14.32
N ALA A 685 -15.69 3.25 13.94
CA ALA A 685 -14.86 3.10 12.74
C ALA A 685 -15.64 3.45 11.45
N VAL A 686 -16.91 3.04 11.34
CA VAL A 686 -17.79 3.41 10.21
C VAL A 686 -18.12 4.91 10.20
N LYS A 687 -18.32 5.54 11.36
CA LYS A 687 -18.44 7.01 11.47
C LYS A 687 -17.15 7.70 10.99
N PHE A 688 -15.98 7.21 11.42
CA PHE A 688 -14.68 7.77 11.05
C PHE A 688 -14.37 7.61 9.56
N HIS A 689 -14.71 6.47 8.96
CA HIS A 689 -14.55 6.21 7.53
C HIS A 689 -15.44 7.14 6.69
N ASN A 690 -16.71 7.32 7.07
CA ASN A 690 -17.58 8.29 6.40
C ASN A 690 -17.12 9.74 6.59
N PHE A 691 -16.53 10.07 7.75
CA PHE A 691 -15.96 11.38 8.05
C PHE A 691 -14.72 11.70 7.20
N THR A 692 -13.81 10.76 7.01
CA THR A 692 -12.58 10.98 6.22
C THR A 692 -12.80 10.85 4.71
N PHE A 693 -13.59 9.87 4.26
CA PHE A 693 -13.65 9.52 2.83
C PHE A 693 -14.64 10.36 2.02
N LYS A 694 -15.67 10.96 2.63
CA LYS A 694 -16.62 11.83 1.90
C LYS A 694 -16.38 13.32 2.11
N TYR A 695 -15.81 13.72 3.24
CA TYR A 695 -15.56 15.13 3.54
C TYR A 695 -14.31 15.67 2.84
N ASN A 696 -13.28 14.83 2.64
CA ASN A 696 -12.02 15.23 2.01
C ASN A 696 -11.93 14.96 0.50
N SER A 697 -12.79 14.09 -0.05
CA SER A 697 -12.64 13.61 -1.45
C SER A 697 -13.22 14.54 -2.52
N PHE A 698 -13.85 15.65 -2.15
CA PHE A 698 -14.41 16.62 -3.12
C PHE A 698 -14.11 18.08 -2.81
N SER A 699 -13.17 18.38 -1.89
CA SER A 699 -12.57 19.72 -1.78
C SER A 699 -11.60 20.04 -2.94
N PHE A 700 -11.60 19.22 -3.99
CA PHE A 700 -10.87 19.41 -5.25
C PHE A 700 -11.86 19.54 -6.41
N PHE A 701 -12.68 20.59 -6.44
CA PHE A 701 -13.23 21.14 -7.69
C PHE A 701 -13.53 22.62 -7.51
#